data_AF-A0A928SYD2-F1
#
_entry.id   AF-A0A928SYD2-F1
#
_cell.length_a   1.000
_cell.length_b   1.000
_cell.length_c   1.000
_cell.angle_alpha   90.00
_cell.angle_beta   90.00
_cell.angle_gamma   90.00
#
_symmetry.space_group_name_H-M   'P 1'
#
loop_
_entity.id
_entity.type
_entity.pdbx_description
1 polymer ?
#
loop_
_entity_poly.entity_id
_entity_poly.type
_entity_poly.pdbx_seq_one_letter_code
_entity_poly.pdbx_strand_id
1 'polypeptide(L)'
;MKTKTGNAPRRYLLSCRALFTPRRSGSALFAGAFALAVTSACGDDATGGNGVGGSGNIGGSGGVTGGSGGVTGGSGGSAGGVGASGGVAGSGGVAGGGGTGGTTVGPGTALKVTECKTLSAGSGDLCSVQGGQKGLRLVGTVLAPQEVLRGGEVLLDEHGVITCVGCDCSGAPGAAAAPTVTCANGVISPGLINSHDHITYANNVPADSGTLRYDHRHEWRTGKNGKPEIKYSSGAAKNVVLAAELRFVMSGATSTVSAGSTPHLLRNLDTTKDKEGLLAQTVNSDTFPLDDANGKMLDSGCNYGTSPTTAQDIASLDAYQPHISEGVSQAARNELTCTTAGALDVVEPQTAIVHAVAVTPTEAKAIYDERAWVVWSPRSNVSLYGNTAPVTLLDNMGVGIALGTDWLLSGSMNLSRELRCADELNQKHYGKHFSDFELWRMVTTNGALAAGVELGVGMLKPGFIGDIAIFDGSTNKDHRAVIAAEPKDVALVLRSGVPLYGDDALLASAAIGGSTCETLDVCGAAKRACVAKDSAGTATLAAVKTAGEAFAPLFSCGAPPKEPTCVPSRPNEYTGQSSGSDKDGDGVPDASDLCPDVFDPARPLDQGKQGNADGDAKGDACDPCPSDPNDACKAPDPDDLDGDGWANGVDNCPDDANPGQEDADKDGKGDLCDTCATANPAFSACPVSIEAIRDPSHPQHPKPGAAVKLSGLYVTALRPDTGKARGFYVQDASLKPFTGIFVFTAGVSAGVAVGNKVDISATYEEFFNLSELVNAVITITDAGTTLPFGPIAVANPAEIATGGAKAEGYESMLVSVASVQVTNMNPDSPKDFDELAVTGNLRVDDELDPTIDNTFTVGTSFSKISGILTFSFSNHKLAPRSATEMVP
;
A
#
# COMPACT_ATOMS: atom_id res chain seq x y z
N MET A 1 -14.66 23.88 -4.72
CA MET A 1 -15.13 23.10 -5.90
C MET A 1 -14.38 23.56 -7.15
N LYS A 2 -13.20 22.99 -7.41
CA LYS A 2 -12.65 22.99 -8.78
C LYS A 2 -13.43 21.92 -9.55
N THR A 3 -14.33 22.32 -10.43
CA THR A 3 -14.98 21.38 -11.35
C THR A 3 -13.95 20.92 -12.38
N LYS A 4 -13.24 19.81 -12.12
CA LYS A 4 -12.59 19.03 -13.18
C LYS A 4 -13.71 18.27 -13.89
N THR A 5 -14.15 18.80 -15.03
CA THR A 5 -15.12 18.14 -15.91
C THR A 5 -14.56 16.78 -16.35
N GLY A 6 -15.36 15.73 -16.20
CA GLY A 6 -15.00 14.35 -16.56
C GLY A 6 -14.42 14.23 -17.96
N ASN A 7 -13.28 13.54 -18.05
CA ASN A 7 -12.68 13.15 -19.32
C ASN A 7 -13.31 11.85 -19.82
N ALA A 8 -14.14 11.97 -20.86
CA ALA A 8 -14.38 10.86 -21.79
C ALA A 8 -13.12 10.59 -22.64
N PRO A 9 -12.88 9.36 -23.13
CA PRO A 9 -11.57 8.93 -23.61
C PRO A 9 -11.22 9.61 -24.94
N ARG A 10 -10.14 10.40 -24.97
CA ARG A 10 -9.59 10.95 -26.20
C ARG A 10 -8.56 9.99 -26.78
N ARG A 11 -8.87 9.50 -27.98
CA ARG A 11 -8.05 8.71 -28.90
C ARG A 11 -6.57 9.12 -28.90
N TYR A 12 -5.69 8.15 -28.64
CA TYR A 12 -4.26 8.26 -28.83
C TYR A 12 -3.93 8.47 -30.33
N LEU A 13 -3.19 9.53 -30.62
CA LEU A 13 -2.46 9.74 -31.87
C LEU A 13 -1.03 10.13 -31.48
N LEU A 14 -0.16 9.13 -31.33
CA LEU A 14 1.28 9.37 -31.17
C LEU A 14 1.92 9.63 -32.54
N SER A 15 2.65 10.74 -32.64
CA SER A 15 3.52 11.07 -33.77
C SER A 15 4.97 10.70 -33.42
N CYS A 16 5.54 9.75 -34.15
CA CYS A 16 6.95 9.39 -34.08
C CYS A 16 7.83 10.42 -34.81
N ARG A 17 8.94 10.84 -34.19
CA ARG A 17 10.09 11.42 -34.89
C ARG A 17 11.38 10.75 -34.44
N ALA A 18 11.96 9.96 -35.35
CA ALA A 18 13.25 9.33 -35.23
C ALA A 18 14.39 10.30 -35.59
N LEU A 19 15.50 10.26 -34.84
CA LEU A 19 16.79 10.82 -35.25
C LEU A 19 17.93 9.90 -34.77
N PHE A 20 18.64 9.28 -35.72
CA PHE A 20 20.01 8.82 -35.55
C PHE A 20 20.76 9.01 -36.88
N THR A 21 21.98 9.53 -36.83
CA THR A 21 23.00 9.39 -37.87
C THR A 21 24.37 9.14 -37.22
N PRO A 22 25.17 8.14 -37.67
CA PRO A 22 26.47 7.82 -37.08
C PRO A 22 27.65 8.40 -37.88
N ARG A 23 28.84 8.51 -37.26
CA ARG A 23 30.13 8.68 -37.95
C ARG A 23 31.13 7.60 -37.51
N ARG A 24 31.79 7.00 -38.51
CA ARG A 24 32.88 5.99 -38.44
C ARG A 24 34.27 6.64 -38.39
N SER A 25 35.20 5.98 -37.69
CA SER A 25 36.62 5.66 -38.03
C SER A 25 37.37 5.38 -36.70
N GLY A 26 38.38 4.51 -36.53
CA GLY A 26 39.16 3.59 -37.36
C GLY A 26 40.23 2.94 -36.42
N SER A 27 40.72 1.76 -36.83
CA SER A 27 41.57 0.74 -36.17
C SER A 27 42.84 1.15 -35.39
N ALA A 28 43.24 0.37 -34.37
CA ALA A 28 44.43 -0.54 -34.37
C ALA A 28 44.92 -1.01 -32.96
N LEU A 29 44.98 -2.35 -32.77
CA LEU A 29 46.05 -3.22 -32.23
C LEU A 29 46.79 -2.94 -30.87
N PHE A 30 46.66 -3.86 -29.90
CA PHE A 30 47.66 -4.85 -29.38
C PHE A 30 47.51 -5.19 -27.86
N ALA A 31 47.39 -6.51 -27.59
CA ALA A 31 47.80 -7.35 -26.44
C ALA A 31 47.53 -6.98 -24.96
N GLY A 32 47.05 -8.00 -24.21
CA GLY A 32 47.59 -8.32 -22.87
C GLY A 32 46.61 -8.56 -21.72
N ALA A 33 46.23 -9.84 -21.53
CA ALA A 33 46.07 -10.57 -20.26
C ALA A 33 45.44 -9.95 -18.98
N PHE A 34 44.46 -10.72 -18.45
CA PHE A 34 44.17 -11.05 -17.04
C PHE A 34 43.32 -10.12 -16.14
N ALA A 35 42.18 -10.70 -15.74
CA ALA A 35 41.45 -10.60 -14.47
C ALA A 35 41.02 -9.21 -13.94
N LEU A 36 39.70 -8.97 -13.94
CA LEU A 36 39.08 -7.92 -13.14
C LEU A 36 37.94 -8.51 -12.27
N ALA A 37 38.15 -8.45 -10.96
CA ALA A 37 37.09 -8.39 -9.97
C ALA A 37 36.48 -6.98 -10.02
N VAL A 38 35.16 -6.87 -10.02
CA VAL A 38 34.46 -5.57 -10.03
C VAL A 38 33.87 -5.32 -8.65
N THR A 39 34.55 -4.44 -7.92
CA THR A 39 33.95 -3.50 -6.96
C THR A 39 33.86 -2.15 -7.68
N SER A 40 32.69 -1.50 -7.73
CA SER A 40 32.58 -0.14 -8.26
C SER A 40 31.91 0.79 -7.26
N ALA A 41 32.71 1.72 -6.75
CA ALA A 41 32.29 2.99 -6.18
C ALA A 41 33.13 4.11 -6.81
N CYS A 42 32.44 5.21 -7.16
CA CYS A 42 32.90 6.60 -7.34
C CYS A 42 33.81 6.99 -8.54
N GLY A 43 33.44 8.11 -9.19
CA GLY A 43 34.34 8.91 -10.04
C GLY A 43 33.64 9.94 -10.93
N ASP A 44 33.72 11.22 -10.50
CA ASP A 44 33.33 12.46 -11.17
C ASP A 44 34.21 12.85 -12.40
N ASP A 45 33.78 13.96 -13.02
CA ASP A 45 34.50 15.01 -13.78
C ASP A 45 34.54 14.99 -15.33
N ALA A 46 33.98 16.06 -15.92
CA ALA A 46 34.76 17.04 -16.68
C ALA A 46 33.98 18.33 -17.00
N THR A 47 34.53 19.46 -16.55
CA THR A 47 34.19 20.86 -16.87
C THR A 47 34.86 21.37 -18.16
N GLY A 48 34.26 22.40 -18.78
CA GLY A 48 34.92 23.41 -19.65
C GLY A 48 34.24 23.57 -21.03
N GLY A 49 33.94 24.74 -21.60
CA GLY A 49 34.14 26.15 -21.25
C GLY A 49 34.06 27.00 -22.54
N ASN A 50 33.50 28.21 -22.43
CA ASN A 50 33.51 29.38 -23.36
C ASN A 50 32.62 29.44 -24.62
N GLY A 51 31.77 30.48 -24.66
CA GLY A 51 32.01 31.59 -25.60
C GLY A 51 30.83 32.19 -26.42
N VAL A 52 30.33 33.34 -25.94
CA VAL A 52 29.97 34.56 -26.71
C VAL A 52 28.66 34.61 -27.56
N GLY A 53 27.79 35.56 -27.19
CA GLY A 53 27.34 36.61 -28.14
C GLY A 53 25.84 36.94 -28.22
N GLY A 54 25.48 38.20 -27.94
CA GLY A 54 24.47 38.90 -28.75
C GLY A 54 23.21 39.43 -28.06
N SER A 55 23.31 40.65 -27.53
CA SER A 55 22.24 41.58 -27.16
C SER A 55 21.33 42.02 -28.33
N GLY A 56 20.05 42.33 -28.04
CA GLY A 56 19.17 43.06 -28.97
C GLY A 56 17.81 43.47 -28.38
N ASN A 57 17.67 44.76 -28.07
CA ASN A 57 16.44 45.47 -27.67
C ASN A 57 15.28 45.37 -28.70
N ILE A 58 14.05 45.61 -28.25
CA ILE A 58 13.20 46.80 -28.53
C ILE A 58 11.74 46.47 -28.15
N GLY A 59 11.10 47.38 -27.39
CA GLY A 59 9.74 47.23 -26.87
C GLY A 59 8.61 47.67 -27.81
N GLY A 60 7.40 47.73 -27.26
CA GLY A 60 6.24 48.29 -27.96
C GLY A 60 4.90 47.94 -27.31
N SER A 61 4.34 48.94 -26.65
CA SER A 61 3.00 49.06 -26.04
C SER A 61 1.81 48.81 -26.98
N GLY A 62 0.66 48.42 -26.41
CA GLY A 62 -0.66 48.62 -27.01
C GLY A 62 -1.80 48.01 -26.20
N GLY A 63 -2.55 48.85 -25.46
CA GLY A 63 -3.80 48.47 -24.79
C GLY A 63 -5.05 48.86 -25.61
N VAL A 64 -6.16 48.13 -25.41
CA VAL A 64 -7.56 48.42 -25.83
C VAL A 64 -8.46 47.57 -24.91
N THR A 65 -9.07 48.11 -23.84
CA THR A 65 -10.47 48.61 -23.66
C THR A 65 -11.63 47.65 -23.97
N GLY A 66 -12.49 47.45 -22.96
CA GLY A 66 -13.95 47.56 -23.07
C GLY A 66 -14.79 46.26 -22.97
N GLY A 67 -15.76 46.22 -22.04
CA GLY A 67 -16.84 45.24 -22.11
C GLY A 67 -17.62 44.96 -20.81
N SER A 68 -18.31 45.97 -20.27
CA SER A 68 -19.32 45.86 -19.20
C SER A 68 -20.61 45.17 -19.66
N GLY A 69 -21.26 44.43 -18.77
CA GLY A 69 -22.66 43.98 -18.93
C GLY A 69 -23.22 43.39 -17.63
N GLY A 70 -23.88 44.22 -16.81
CA GLY A 70 -24.82 43.76 -15.79
C GLY A 70 -26.25 43.74 -16.32
N VAL A 71 -27.18 43.15 -15.55
CA VAL A 71 -28.56 43.64 -15.28
C VAL A 71 -29.34 42.61 -14.42
N THR A 72 -29.67 43.06 -13.19
CA THR A 72 -30.91 42.91 -12.37
C THR A 72 -31.49 41.52 -12.07
N GLY A 73 -32.01 41.18 -10.89
CA GLY A 73 -32.46 41.97 -9.74
C GLY A 73 -33.78 41.35 -9.21
N GLY A 74 -33.93 41.18 -7.89
CA GLY A 74 -35.16 40.69 -7.27
C GLY A 74 -35.04 40.50 -5.75
N SER A 75 -35.58 41.46 -5.01
CA SER A 75 -35.45 41.75 -3.58
C SER A 75 -36.55 41.16 -2.68
N GLY A 76 -36.24 41.00 -1.39
CA GLY A 76 -37.18 41.12 -0.25
C GLY A 76 -37.21 39.88 0.65
N GLY A 77 -37.08 39.93 1.98
CA GLY A 77 -37.03 41.04 2.91
C GLY A 77 -36.64 40.52 4.31
N SER A 78 -36.14 41.43 5.14
CA SER A 78 -35.65 41.21 6.50
C SER A 78 -36.79 41.24 7.53
N ALA A 79 -36.68 40.45 8.61
CA ALA A 79 -36.81 40.93 10.01
C ALA A 79 -36.86 39.77 11.03
N GLY A 80 -36.00 39.86 12.06
CA GLY A 80 -36.47 39.74 13.45
C GLY A 80 -36.05 38.50 14.26
N GLY A 81 -34.95 38.64 15.00
CA GLY A 81 -35.04 38.73 16.47
C GLY A 81 -34.80 37.49 17.35
N VAL A 82 -33.61 37.48 17.98
CA VAL A 82 -33.30 37.24 19.41
C VAL A 82 -33.85 35.99 20.14
N GLY A 83 -32.93 35.19 20.70
CA GLY A 83 -33.00 34.82 22.13
C GLY A 83 -32.92 33.33 22.53
N ALA A 84 -31.73 32.95 23.01
CA ALA A 84 -31.46 32.23 24.27
C ALA A 84 -31.72 30.70 24.43
N SER A 85 -30.60 29.99 24.70
CA SER A 85 -30.35 29.03 25.80
C SER A 85 -31.27 27.83 26.07
N GLY A 86 -30.65 26.63 26.15
CA GLY A 86 -30.91 25.68 27.26
C GLY A 86 -31.27 24.23 26.88
N GLY A 87 -30.39 23.29 27.23
CA GLY A 87 -30.72 22.15 28.11
C GLY A 87 -31.53 20.95 27.57
N VAL A 88 -30.80 19.85 27.30
CA VAL A 88 -30.97 18.47 27.80
C VAL A 88 -32.36 17.79 27.85
N ALA A 89 -32.38 16.59 27.24
CA ALA A 89 -33.17 15.36 27.49
C ALA A 89 -34.64 15.26 27.03
N GLY A 90 -34.92 14.15 26.33
CA GLY A 90 -36.29 13.66 26.11
C GLY A 90 -36.39 12.50 25.12
N SER A 91 -36.32 11.27 25.64
CA SER A 91 -36.68 10.00 24.97
C SER A 91 -38.10 9.98 24.40
N GLY A 92 -38.30 9.31 23.25
CA GLY A 92 -39.62 8.91 22.77
C GLY A 92 -39.54 8.05 21.50
N GLY A 93 -39.72 6.74 21.63
CA GLY A 93 -39.79 5.83 20.48
C GLY A 93 -41.14 5.87 19.76
N VAL A 94 -41.10 5.70 18.44
CA VAL A 94 -42.23 5.20 17.61
C VAL A 94 -41.66 4.35 16.47
N ALA A 95 -42.40 3.27 16.19
CA ALA A 95 -42.06 2.16 15.31
C ALA A 95 -42.12 2.45 13.80
N GLY A 96 -41.31 1.68 13.06
CA GLY A 96 -41.76 0.93 11.88
C GLY A 96 -41.86 1.68 10.55
N GLY A 97 -40.79 1.64 9.76
CA GLY A 97 -40.81 1.92 8.32
C GLY A 97 -39.43 1.68 7.72
N GLY A 98 -39.28 0.62 6.92
CA GLY A 98 -38.01 0.24 6.30
C GLY A 98 -37.50 1.30 5.34
N GLY A 99 -36.31 1.82 5.64
CA GLY A 99 -35.44 2.56 4.73
C GLY A 99 -34.02 2.10 5.02
N THR A 100 -33.38 1.48 4.04
CA THR A 100 -31.96 1.10 4.05
C THR A 100 -31.15 2.36 3.79
N GLY A 101 -30.95 3.16 4.83
CA GLY A 101 -29.84 4.11 4.91
C GLY A 101 -28.94 3.62 6.03
N GLY A 102 -27.68 3.34 5.72
CA GLY A 102 -26.67 3.13 6.74
C GLY A 102 -26.65 4.37 7.63
N THR A 103 -26.91 4.20 8.92
CA THR A 103 -26.68 5.29 9.88
C THR A 103 -25.16 5.44 9.99
N THR A 104 -24.60 6.47 9.37
CA THR A 104 -23.22 6.88 9.56
C THR A 104 -22.98 7.14 11.05
N VAL A 105 -21.87 6.62 11.57
CA VAL A 105 -21.41 6.93 12.93
C VAL A 105 -20.61 8.22 12.82
N GLY A 106 -21.30 9.35 12.74
CA GLY A 106 -20.64 10.65 12.78
C GLY A 106 -19.94 10.88 14.13
N PRO A 107 -19.06 11.89 14.24
CA PRO A 107 -18.35 12.22 15.47
C PRO A 107 -19.31 12.31 16.67
N GLY A 108 -19.08 11.49 17.70
CA GLY A 108 -19.90 11.43 18.91
C GLY A 108 -21.17 10.57 18.85
N THR A 109 -21.42 9.84 17.76
CA THR A 109 -22.51 8.86 17.69
C THR A 109 -22.09 7.55 18.34
N ALA A 110 -22.92 6.98 19.22
CA ALA A 110 -22.58 5.72 19.87
C ALA A 110 -22.60 4.57 18.84
N LEU A 111 -21.47 3.86 18.70
CA LEU A 111 -21.36 2.68 17.85
C LEU A 111 -22.43 1.65 18.23
N LYS A 112 -23.04 1.02 17.22
CA LYS A 112 -24.05 -0.01 17.42
C LYS A 112 -23.43 -1.21 18.16
N VAL A 113 -24.12 -1.70 19.18
CA VAL A 113 -23.75 -2.92 19.90
C VAL A 113 -24.91 -3.91 19.84
N THR A 114 -24.65 -5.09 19.30
CA THR A 114 -25.62 -6.19 19.25
C THR A 114 -25.19 -7.34 20.14
N GLU A 115 -26.08 -7.74 21.03
CA GLU A 115 -25.94 -8.91 21.89
C GLU A 115 -26.44 -10.15 21.13
N CYS A 116 -25.53 -10.94 20.56
CA CYS A 116 -25.86 -12.11 19.75
C CYS A 116 -26.18 -13.34 20.62
N LYS A 117 -25.26 -13.69 21.52
CA LYS A 117 -25.42 -14.82 22.45
C LYS A 117 -24.54 -14.66 23.67
N THR A 118 -25.05 -15.11 24.81
CA THR A 118 -24.26 -15.21 26.04
C THR A 118 -23.32 -16.41 25.95
N LEU A 119 -22.02 -16.14 25.94
CA LEU A 119 -21.00 -17.17 26.03
C LEU A 119 -20.64 -17.40 27.51
N SER A 120 -20.72 -18.65 27.96
CA SER A 120 -20.26 -19.01 29.29
C SER A 120 -18.75 -19.21 29.27
N ALA A 121 -18.01 -18.39 30.01
CA ALA A 121 -16.60 -18.66 30.27
C ALA A 121 -16.49 -19.99 31.05
N GLY A 122 -15.72 -20.94 30.52
CA GLY A 122 -15.35 -22.14 31.28
C GLY A 122 -14.46 -21.76 32.48
N SER A 123 -14.38 -22.64 33.47
CA SER A 123 -13.34 -22.53 34.51
C SER A 123 -12.00 -22.98 33.90
N GLY A 124 -11.29 -22.08 33.22
CA GLY A 124 -10.05 -22.43 32.51
C GLY A 124 -9.55 -21.31 31.59
N ASP A 125 -8.90 -21.70 30.50
CA ASP A 125 -8.30 -20.83 29.48
C ASP A 125 -9.32 -19.85 28.86
N LEU A 126 -8.83 -18.69 28.40
CA LEU A 126 -9.64 -17.65 27.76
C LEU A 126 -10.46 -18.18 26.57
N CYS A 127 -9.86 -19.10 25.82
CA CYS A 127 -10.41 -19.68 24.61
C CYS A 127 -10.37 -21.21 24.66
N SER A 128 -11.35 -21.84 24.01
CA SER A 128 -11.44 -23.29 23.86
C SER A 128 -11.55 -23.66 22.38
N VAL A 129 -11.03 -24.83 22.01
CA VAL A 129 -11.02 -25.33 20.62
C VAL A 129 -11.89 -26.58 20.50
N GLN A 130 -12.76 -26.62 19.50
CA GLN A 130 -13.62 -27.76 19.21
C GLN A 130 -13.50 -28.22 17.74
N GLY A 131 -13.16 -29.50 17.56
CA GLY A 131 -13.35 -30.29 16.33
C GLY A 131 -12.79 -29.68 15.03
N GLY A 132 -13.23 -30.19 13.88
CA GLY A 132 -12.99 -29.62 12.56
C GLY A 132 -11.63 -29.93 11.92
N GLN A 133 -11.54 -29.73 10.60
CA GLN A 133 -10.35 -30.02 9.78
C GLN A 133 -10.11 -29.00 8.64
N LYS A 134 -11.11 -28.19 8.26
CA LYS A 134 -11.04 -27.30 7.08
C LYS A 134 -11.63 -25.93 7.39
N GLY A 135 -10.88 -24.87 7.15
CA GLY A 135 -11.26 -23.50 7.52
C GLY A 135 -11.06 -23.20 9.01
N LEU A 136 -11.73 -22.18 9.53
CA LEU A 136 -11.69 -21.80 10.95
C LEU A 136 -12.89 -20.94 11.33
N ARG A 137 -13.60 -21.29 12.40
CA ARG A 137 -14.66 -20.47 12.97
C ARG A 137 -14.25 -19.90 14.32
N LEU A 138 -14.35 -18.59 14.48
CA LEU A 138 -14.05 -17.86 15.70
C LEU A 138 -15.36 -17.38 16.33
N VAL A 139 -15.49 -17.49 17.65
CA VAL A 139 -16.68 -17.09 18.41
C VAL A 139 -16.25 -16.26 19.62
N GLY A 140 -16.78 -15.04 19.76
CA GLY A 140 -16.37 -14.08 20.79
C GLY A 140 -17.08 -12.74 20.62
N THR A 141 -16.53 -11.65 21.19
CA THR A 141 -16.96 -10.29 20.83
C THR A 141 -16.28 -9.89 19.53
N VAL A 142 -17.03 -9.74 18.44
CA VAL A 142 -16.48 -9.37 17.13
C VAL A 142 -16.57 -7.85 16.96
N LEU A 143 -15.44 -7.22 16.63
CA LEU A 143 -15.37 -5.82 16.21
C LEU A 143 -15.54 -5.76 14.69
N ALA A 144 -16.80 -5.69 14.24
CA ALA A 144 -17.14 -5.49 12.84
C ALA A 144 -16.98 -3.99 12.47
N PRO A 145 -16.90 -3.63 11.18
CA PRO A 145 -16.46 -2.29 10.78
C PRO A 145 -17.28 -1.12 11.38
N GLN A 146 -18.59 -1.30 11.57
CA GLN A 146 -19.49 -0.27 12.12
C GLN A 146 -20.38 -0.81 13.25
N GLU A 147 -19.99 -1.93 13.88
CA GLU A 147 -20.80 -2.57 14.91
C GLU A 147 -19.97 -3.52 15.81
N VAL A 148 -20.32 -3.59 17.09
CA VAL A 148 -19.82 -4.62 18.00
C VAL A 148 -20.84 -5.76 18.12
N LEU A 149 -20.42 -6.98 17.81
CA LEU A 149 -21.25 -8.19 17.93
C LEU A 149 -20.78 -9.02 19.14
N ARG A 150 -21.43 -8.86 20.29
CA ARG A 150 -21.09 -9.60 21.52
C ARG A 150 -21.63 -11.03 21.43
N GLY A 151 -20.70 -11.99 21.47
CA GLY A 151 -20.99 -13.38 21.13
C GLY A 151 -21.18 -13.62 19.63
N GLY A 152 -20.69 -12.72 18.77
CA GLY A 152 -20.65 -12.92 17.33
C GLY A 152 -19.70 -14.02 16.88
N GLU A 153 -19.68 -14.25 15.57
CA GLU A 153 -18.86 -15.24 14.89
C GLU A 153 -18.16 -14.66 13.66
N VAL A 154 -16.98 -15.20 13.36
CA VAL A 154 -16.25 -15.02 12.09
C VAL A 154 -15.92 -16.40 11.54
N LEU A 155 -16.15 -16.62 10.24
CA LEU A 155 -15.80 -17.86 9.55
C LEU A 155 -14.77 -17.59 8.46
N LEU A 156 -13.65 -18.31 8.51
CA LEU A 156 -12.63 -18.40 7.48
C LEU A 156 -12.77 -19.70 6.70
N ASP A 157 -12.58 -19.64 5.39
CA ASP A 157 -12.42 -20.84 4.55
C ASP A 157 -11.00 -21.44 4.65
N GLU A 158 -10.73 -22.48 3.88
CA GLU A 158 -9.41 -23.16 3.89
C GLU A 158 -8.27 -22.36 3.24
N HIS A 159 -8.60 -21.25 2.56
CA HIS A 159 -7.64 -20.30 2.01
C HIS A 159 -7.42 -19.09 2.94
N GLY A 160 -8.12 -19.06 4.07
CA GLY A 160 -8.03 -17.97 5.02
C GLY A 160 -8.82 -16.73 4.59
N VAL A 161 -9.82 -16.87 3.72
CA VAL A 161 -10.75 -15.79 3.35
C VAL A 161 -11.95 -15.81 4.29
N ILE A 162 -12.35 -14.64 4.78
CA ILE A 162 -13.55 -14.45 5.59
C ILE A 162 -14.78 -14.67 4.69
N THR A 163 -15.61 -15.62 5.07
CA THR A 163 -16.84 -15.99 4.33
C THR A 163 -18.11 -15.62 5.07
N CYS A 164 -18.01 -15.34 6.37
CA CYS A 164 -19.13 -14.88 7.19
C CYS A 164 -18.64 -14.09 8.41
N VAL A 165 -19.34 -13.01 8.71
CA VAL A 165 -19.25 -12.25 9.96
C VAL A 165 -20.67 -11.94 10.42
N GLY A 166 -21.02 -12.25 11.66
CA GLY A 166 -22.38 -12.03 12.14
C GLY A 166 -22.68 -12.69 13.48
N CYS A 167 -23.93 -12.63 13.94
CA CYS A 167 -24.33 -13.31 15.18
C CYS A 167 -24.31 -14.84 15.07
N ASP A 168 -24.44 -15.39 13.87
CA ASP A 168 -24.43 -16.83 13.61
C ASP A 168 -23.89 -17.11 12.21
N CYS A 169 -22.77 -17.81 12.13
CA CYS A 169 -22.16 -18.28 10.89
C CYS A 169 -22.30 -19.80 10.73
N SER A 170 -23.04 -20.49 11.59
CA SER A 170 -23.19 -21.95 11.55
C SER A 170 -23.86 -22.48 10.27
N GLY A 171 -24.67 -21.64 9.60
CA GLY A 171 -25.31 -21.96 8.33
C GLY A 171 -24.45 -21.67 7.08
N ALA A 172 -23.31 -21.00 7.23
CA ALA A 172 -22.46 -20.65 6.10
C ALA A 172 -21.73 -21.89 5.52
N PRO A 173 -21.46 -21.92 4.21
CA PRO A 173 -20.70 -23.01 3.59
C PRO A 173 -19.36 -23.25 4.32
N GLY A 174 -19.03 -24.51 4.59
CA GLY A 174 -17.81 -24.89 5.29
C GLY A 174 -17.87 -24.82 6.82
N ALA A 175 -18.84 -24.11 7.43
CA ALA A 175 -18.92 -23.92 8.88
C ALA A 175 -18.93 -25.23 9.69
N ALA A 176 -19.64 -26.27 9.20
CA ALA A 176 -19.72 -27.56 9.87
C ALA A 176 -18.40 -28.35 9.87
N ALA A 177 -17.50 -28.07 8.92
CA ALA A 177 -16.19 -28.71 8.81
C ALA A 177 -15.08 -27.91 9.53
N ALA A 178 -15.35 -26.66 9.90
CA ALA A 178 -14.39 -25.76 10.49
C ALA A 178 -14.12 -26.06 11.96
N PRO A 179 -12.84 -26.09 12.39
CA PRO A 179 -12.53 -26.02 13.80
C PRO A 179 -13.12 -24.75 14.39
N THR A 180 -13.70 -24.85 15.59
CA THR A 180 -14.30 -23.69 16.27
C THR A 180 -13.44 -23.28 17.46
N VAL A 181 -12.97 -22.04 17.47
CA VAL A 181 -12.33 -21.40 18.61
C VAL A 181 -13.36 -20.50 19.29
N THR A 182 -13.72 -20.83 20.53
CA THR A 182 -14.67 -20.04 21.32
C THR A 182 -13.95 -19.35 22.45
N CYS A 183 -13.95 -18.01 22.44
CA CYS A 183 -13.35 -17.14 23.43
C CYS A 183 -14.46 -16.33 24.11
N ALA A 184 -15.00 -16.82 25.24
CA ALA A 184 -16.18 -16.21 25.85
C ALA A 184 -15.98 -14.74 26.26
N ASN A 185 -14.78 -14.39 26.69
CA ASN A 185 -14.37 -13.01 26.98
C ASN A 185 -13.40 -12.44 25.93
N GLY A 186 -13.14 -13.15 24.83
CA GLY A 186 -12.20 -12.69 23.81
C GLY A 186 -12.82 -11.64 22.90
N VAL A 187 -12.04 -10.61 22.56
CA VAL A 187 -12.39 -9.61 21.55
C VAL A 187 -11.65 -9.94 20.26
N ILE A 188 -12.40 -10.19 19.20
CA ILE A 188 -11.92 -10.54 17.86
C ILE A 188 -11.88 -9.25 17.04
N SER A 189 -10.68 -8.86 16.62
CA SER A 189 -10.38 -7.67 15.82
C SER A 189 -9.75 -8.09 14.49
N PRO A 190 -9.85 -7.29 13.41
CA PRO A 190 -8.88 -7.36 12.34
C PRO A 190 -7.46 -7.34 12.93
N GLY A 191 -6.54 -8.02 12.27
CA GLY A 191 -5.12 -7.88 12.52
C GLY A 191 -4.73 -6.41 12.39
N LEU A 192 -3.91 -5.93 13.31
CA LEU A 192 -3.53 -4.52 13.32
C LEU A 192 -2.53 -4.21 12.19
N ILE A 193 -2.57 -2.99 11.69
CA ILE A 193 -1.70 -2.49 10.63
C ILE A 193 -0.84 -1.37 11.21
N ASN A 194 0.47 -1.55 11.15
CA ASN A 194 1.43 -0.50 11.46
C ASN A 194 1.74 0.29 10.20
N SER A 195 1.12 1.45 10.02
CA SER A 195 1.16 2.16 8.73
C SER A 195 2.47 2.88 8.47
N HIS A 196 3.43 2.92 9.40
CA HIS A 196 4.77 3.44 9.15
C HIS A 196 5.79 2.92 10.17
N ASP A 197 6.92 2.38 9.69
CA ASP A 197 8.13 2.07 10.46
C ASP A 197 9.42 2.16 9.61
N HIS A 198 10.61 1.97 10.21
CA HIS A 198 11.91 1.78 9.57
C HIS A 198 12.64 0.56 10.16
N ILE A 199 12.14 -0.63 9.87
CA ILE A 199 12.55 -1.87 10.53
C ILE A 199 14.00 -2.28 10.23
N THR A 200 14.57 -1.78 9.13
CA THR A 200 15.98 -1.97 8.78
C THR A 200 16.95 -1.25 9.74
N TYR A 201 16.41 -0.42 10.64
CA TYR A 201 17.12 0.28 11.72
C TYR A 201 16.85 -0.36 13.10
N ALA A 202 16.28 -1.56 13.16
CA ALA A 202 16.03 -2.27 14.43
C ALA A 202 17.31 -2.66 15.20
N ASN A 203 18.50 -2.45 14.63
CA ASN A 203 19.81 -2.59 15.27
C ASN A 203 20.25 -1.32 16.04
N ASN A 204 19.28 -0.57 16.58
CA ASN A 204 19.51 0.58 17.45
C ASN A 204 18.79 0.37 18.80
N VAL A 205 19.27 1.05 19.82
CA VAL A 205 18.66 1.06 21.16
C VAL A 205 17.76 2.30 21.25
N PRO A 206 16.56 2.21 21.88
CA PRO A 206 15.76 3.39 22.19
C PRO A 206 16.58 4.50 22.83
N ALA A 207 16.47 5.72 22.29
CA ALA A 207 17.18 6.87 22.78
C ALA A 207 16.58 7.36 24.11
N ASP A 208 17.42 7.93 24.96
CA ASP A 208 16.93 8.69 26.11
C ASP A 208 16.29 9.98 25.60
N SER A 209 15.00 10.18 25.88
CA SER A 209 14.26 11.35 25.41
C SER A 209 14.77 12.67 25.98
N GLY A 210 15.62 12.68 27.02
CA GLY A 210 16.34 13.87 27.50
C GLY A 210 15.52 15.18 27.53
N THR A 211 16.20 16.31 27.37
CA THR A 211 15.57 17.64 27.23
C THR A 211 15.76 18.25 25.85
N LEU A 212 16.61 17.68 25.00
CA LEU A 212 16.85 18.19 23.66
C LEU A 212 15.62 17.96 22.78
N ARG A 213 15.17 19.02 22.09
CA ARG A 213 14.14 18.98 21.07
C ARG A 213 14.63 19.65 19.79
N TYR A 214 14.18 19.12 18.66
CA TYR A 214 14.47 19.63 17.32
C TYR A 214 13.27 20.45 16.81
N ASP A 215 13.51 21.27 15.80
CA ASP A 215 12.48 22.07 15.12
C ASP A 215 12.24 21.57 13.69
N HIS A 216 13.17 20.79 13.14
CA HIS A 216 13.10 20.20 11.80
C HIS A 216 13.87 18.88 11.73
N ARG A 217 13.39 17.90 10.97
CA ARG A 217 14.03 16.58 10.80
C ARG A 217 15.51 16.60 10.46
N HIS A 218 15.92 17.57 9.64
CA HIS A 218 17.30 17.70 9.19
C HIS A 218 18.27 18.17 10.27
N GLU A 219 17.78 18.73 11.38
CA GLU A 219 18.63 19.09 12.51
C GLU A 219 19.17 17.84 13.20
N TRP A 220 18.32 16.86 13.49
CA TRP A 220 18.75 15.58 14.06
C TRP A 220 19.44 14.70 13.02
N ARG A 221 19.06 14.78 11.74
CA ARG A 221 19.65 13.93 10.69
C ARG A 221 21.04 14.38 10.24
N THR A 222 21.33 15.68 10.27
CA THR A 222 22.58 16.24 9.71
C THR A 222 23.34 17.17 10.66
N GLY A 223 22.86 17.38 11.88
CA GLY A 223 23.53 18.23 12.88
C GLY A 223 23.52 19.72 12.50
N LYS A 224 22.33 20.28 12.28
CA LYS A 224 22.13 21.68 11.86
C LYS A 224 21.60 22.56 12.99
N ASN A 225 21.64 23.88 12.78
CA ASN A 225 21.10 24.89 13.70
C ASN A 225 21.60 24.78 15.15
N GLY A 226 22.86 24.33 15.34
CA GLY A 226 23.45 24.15 16.66
C GLY A 226 22.91 22.94 17.44
N LYS A 227 22.08 22.11 16.82
CA LYS A 227 21.58 20.85 17.37
C LYS A 227 22.46 19.69 16.92
N PRO A 228 22.74 18.70 17.79
CA PRO A 228 23.56 17.55 17.43
C PRO A 228 22.81 16.58 16.52
N GLU A 229 23.55 15.95 15.62
CA GLU A 229 23.09 14.81 14.84
C GLU A 229 22.84 13.59 15.75
N ILE A 230 21.75 12.86 15.53
CA ILE A 230 21.49 11.55 16.14
C ILE A 230 22.28 10.50 15.36
N LYS A 231 23.14 9.76 16.06
CA LYS A 231 23.89 8.65 15.49
C LYS A 231 23.05 7.38 15.53
N TYR A 232 22.92 6.73 14.37
CA TYR A 232 22.18 5.49 14.19
C TYR A 232 22.95 4.52 13.28
N SER A 233 22.55 3.26 13.32
CA SER A 233 23.00 2.21 12.41
C SER A 233 21.83 1.77 11.53
N SER A 234 22.09 1.48 10.26
CA SER A 234 21.12 0.83 9.37
C SER A 234 21.58 -0.59 9.04
N GLY A 235 20.82 -1.32 8.22
CA GLY A 235 21.20 -2.64 7.75
C GLY A 235 21.14 -3.70 8.85
N ALA A 236 20.10 -3.66 9.68
CA ALA A 236 19.84 -4.67 10.68
C ALA A 236 19.87 -6.09 10.05
N ALA A 237 20.53 -7.03 10.73
CA ALA A 237 20.62 -8.40 10.25
C ALA A 237 19.24 -9.07 10.24
N LYS A 238 19.04 -10.09 9.38
CA LYS A 238 17.76 -10.81 9.22
C LYS A 238 17.06 -11.14 10.54
N ASN A 239 17.77 -11.74 11.50
CA ASN A 239 17.17 -12.14 12.78
C ASN A 239 16.84 -10.94 13.70
N VAL A 240 17.46 -9.78 13.49
CA VAL A 240 17.12 -8.53 14.19
C VAL A 240 15.84 -7.93 13.60
N VAL A 241 15.68 -7.96 12.27
CA VAL A 241 14.44 -7.56 11.59
C VAL A 241 13.29 -8.48 11.99
N LEU A 242 13.47 -9.82 11.93
CA LEU A 242 12.47 -10.78 12.41
C LEU A 242 12.10 -10.57 13.89
N ALA A 243 13.03 -10.09 14.72
CA ALA A 243 12.71 -9.80 16.12
C ALA A 243 11.83 -8.55 16.25
N ALA A 244 12.03 -7.54 15.41
CA ALA A 244 11.16 -6.38 15.34
C ALA A 244 9.77 -6.75 14.79
N GLU A 245 9.70 -7.55 13.73
CA GLU A 245 8.42 -8.06 13.20
C GLU A 245 7.66 -8.86 14.26
N LEU A 246 8.37 -9.72 15.00
CA LEU A 246 7.78 -10.49 16.08
C LEU A 246 7.22 -9.58 17.20
N ARG A 247 7.82 -8.42 17.49
CA ARG A 247 7.26 -7.46 18.47
C ARG A 247 5.89 -6.94 18.01
N PHE A 248 5.74 -6.62 16.73
CA PHE A 248 4.47 -6.18 16.15
C PHE A 248 3.44 -7.32 16.14
N VAL A 249 3.82 -8.52 15.71
CA VAL A 249 2.97 -9.73 15.78
C VAL A 249 2.48 -9.96 17.21
N MET A 250 3.37 -9.88 18.21
CA MET A 250 3.01 -10.05 19.61
C MET A 250 2.04 -8.98 20.14
N SER A 251 1.91 -7.84 19.46
CA SER A 251 0.92 -6.80 19.76
C SER A 251 -0.38 -6.91 18.95
N GLY A 252 -0.53 -7.96 18.13
CA GLY A 252 -1.73 -8.20 17.32
C GLY A 252 -1.62 -7.71 15.86
N ALA A 253 -0.46 -7.23 15.42
CA ALA A 253 -0.27 -6.78 14.04
C ALA A 253 -0.06 -7.93 13.07
N THR A 254 -0.54 -7.76 11.84
CA THR A 254 -0.35 -8.72 10.72
C THR A 254 0.33 -8.08 9.52
N SER A 255 0.29 -6.74 9.43
CA SER A 255 0.85 -5.98 8.32
C SER A 255 1.59 -4.74 8.80
N THR A 256 2.54 -4.28 8.00
CA THR A 256 3.32 -3.07 8.25
C THR A 256 3.76 -2.41 6.95
N VAL A 257 3.98 -1.10 6.97
CA VAL A 257 4.78 -0.36 5.99
C VAL A 257 6.05 0.07 6.71
N SER A 258 7.19 -0.55 6.44
CA SER A 258 8.33 -0.49 7.39
C SER A 258 9.69 -0.11 6.81
N ALA A 259 9.72 0.47 5.62
CA ALA A 259 10.93 0.85 4.88
C ALA A 259 11.95 -0.31 4.82
N GLY A 260 11.47 -1.45 4.33
CA GLY A 260 12.22 -2.71 4.22
C GLY A 260 11.62 -3.84 5.04
N SER A 261 12.23 -5.02 4.93
CA SER A 261 11.60 -6.27 5.35
C SER A 261 12.59 -7.42 5.50
N THR A 262 12.07 -8.54 6.00
CA THR A 262 12.56 -9.89 5.74
C THR A 262 11.34 -10.76 5.37
N PRO A 263 11.50 -11.85 4.60
CA PRO A 263 10.40 -12.79 4.42
C PRO A 263 9.90 -13.32 5.77
N HIS A 264 8.62 -13.67 5.84
CA HIS A 264 7.89 -14.28 6.97
C HIS A 264 7.27 -13.28 7.96
N LEU A 265 6.63 -13.78 9.03
CA LEU A 265 5.91 -13.06 10.09
C LEU A 265 4.89 -12.03 9.59
N LEU A 266 5.29 -10.77 9.37
CA LEU A 266 4.38 -9.71 8.92
C LEU A 266 4.29 -9.64 7.40
N ARG A 267 3.19 -9.06 6.91
CA ARG A 267 3.16 -8.53 5.54
C ARG A 267 3.85 -7.17 5.54
N ASN A 268 4.97 -7.07 4.84
CA ASN A 268 5.65 -5.79 4.60
C ASN A 268 5.12 -5.21 3.28
N LEU A 269 4.12 -4.33 3.39
CA LEU A 269 3.30 -3.81 2.28
C LEU A 269 4.10 -2.91 1.32
N ASP A 270 5.21 -2.36 1.79
CA ASP A 270 6.14 -1.52 1.03
C ASP A 270 7.30 -2.29 0.39
N THR A 271 7.21 -3.63 0.38
CA THR A 271 8.20 -4.48 -0.28
C THR A 271 7.57 -5.45 -1.28
N THR A 272 8.19 -5.63 -2.44
CA THR A 272 7.57 -6.44 -3.51
C THR A 272 7.46 -7.92 -3.13
N LYS A 273 8.42 -8.45 -2.36
CA LYS A 273 8.60 -9.90 -2.12
C LYS A 273 7.99 -10.41 -0.82
N ASP A 274 7.82 -9.55 0.18
CA ASP A 274 7.51 -9.97 1.55
C ASP A 274 6.09 -9.52 1.98
N LYS A 275 5.16 -9.52 1.01
CA LYS A 275 3.70 -9.34 1.22
C LYS A 275 2.96 -10.62 1.60
N GLU A 276 3.70 -11.75 1.67
CA GLU A 276 3.25 -13.02 2.24
C GLU A 276 1.95 -13.54 1.60
N GLY A 277 1.87 -13.42 0.28
CA GLY A 277 0.73 -13.86 -0.53
C GLY A 277 -0.35 -12.81 -0.81
N LEU A 278 -0.20 -11.59 -0.29
CA LEU A 278 -1.07 -10.47 -0.66
C LEU A 278 -0.62 -9.88 -2.01
N LEU A 279 -1.52 -9.83 -2.99
CA LEU A 279 -1.24 -9.33 -4.35
C LEU A 279 -1.58 -7.84 -4.54
N ALA A 280 -1.68 -7.08 -3.46
CA ALA A 280 -1.80 -5.62 -3.52
C ALA A 280 -0.55 -4.99 -4.14
N GLN A 281 -0.68 -3.80 -4.73
CA GLN A 281 0.47 -3.04 -5.19
C GLN A 281 1.38 -2.68 -4.00
N THR A 282 2.66 -2.49 -4.27
CA THR A 282 3.63 -2.18 -3.22
C THR A 282 3.54 -0.72 -2.85
N VAL A 283 3.35 -0.42 -1.57
CA VAL A 283 3.34 0.95 -1.04
C VAL A 283 4.69 1.61 -1.33
N ASN A 284 4.68 2.79 -1.93
CA ASN A 284 5.91 3.54 -2.18
C ASN A 284 6.22 4.43 -0.97
N SER A 285 7.27 4.09 -0.21
CA SER A 285 7.75 4.94 0.90
C SER A 285 8.85 5.89 0.42
N ASP A 286 8.67 7.20 0.61
CA ASP A 286 9.60 8.23 0.13
C ASP A 286 10.03 9.19 1.24
N THR A 287 11.27 9.05 1.70
CA THR A 287 11.82 9.90 2.76
C THR A 287 12.17 11.31 2.29
N PHE A 288 12.43 11.52 0.98
CA PHE A 288 12.97 12.79 0.45
C PHE A 288 12.24 13.23 -0.83
N PRO A 289 10.91 13.44 -0.76
CA PRO A 289 10.09 13.77 -1.94
C PRO A 289 10.51 15.07 -2.63
N LEU A 290 11.17 15.97 -1.90
CA LEU A 290 11.62 17.27 -2.40
C LEU A 290 13.09 17.26 -2.89
N ASP A 291 13.76 16.11 -2.93
CA ASP A 291 15.20 15.99 -3.24
C ASP A 291 16.07 16.81 -2.24
N ASP A 292 15.74 16.66 -0.96
CA ASP A 292 16.35 17.34 0.19
C ASP A 292 17.21 16.39 1.05
N ALA A 293 17.65 15.26 0.50
CA ALA A 293 18.54 14.29 1.16
C ALA A 293 19.88 14.91 1.64
N ASN A 294 20.28 16.06 1.10
CA ASN A 294 21.42 16.87 1.56
C ASN A 294 21.14 17.72 2.83
N GLY A 295 19.91 17.67 3.34
CA GLY A 295 19.43 18.35 4.53
C GLY A 295 18.96 19.78 4.28
N LYS A 296 18.61 20.16 3.05
CA LYS A 296 18.19 21.53 2.74
C LYS A 296 16.85 21.86 3.40
N MET A 297 16.81 23.03 4.06
CA MET A 297 15.62 23.55 4.73
C MET A 297 15.32 24.93 4.14
N LEU A 298 14.07 25.22 3.80
CA LEU A 298 13.64 26.49 3.24
C LEU A 298 12.41 26.99 3.99
N ASP A 299 12.46 28.19 4.56
CA ASP A 299 11.27 28.81 5.17
C ASP A 299 10.25 29.29 4.12
N SER A 300 10.67 29.42 2.86
CA SER A 300 9.83 29.83 1.73
C SER A 300 10.41 29.36 0.40
N GLY A 301 9.52 29.09 -0.55
CA GLY A 301 9.86 28.71 -1.93
C GLY A 301 10.23 27.24 -2.07
N CYS A 302 10.14 26.73 -3.30
CA CYS A 302 10.13 25.28 -3.58
C CYS A 302 11.36 24.78 -4.34
N ASN A 303 12.45 25.54 -4.35
CA ASN A 303 13.68 25.13 -5.03
C ASN A 303 14.54 24.28 -4.08
N TYR A 304 14.14 23.03 -3.82
CA TYR A 304 14.87 22.10 -2.94
C TYR A 304 16.00 21.38 -3.70
N GLY A 305 15.67 20.50 -4.64
CA GLY A 305 16.63 19.81 -5.50
C GLY A 305 16.29 19.88 -6.99
N THR A 306 17.00 19.08 -7.78
CA THR A 306 16.82 19.03 -9.25
C THR A 306 15.95 17.87 -9.71
N SER A 307 15.73 16.89 -8.84
CA SER A 307 14.97 15.67 -9.15
C SER A 307 13.93 15.35 -8.06
N PRO A 308 13.04 16.29 -7.69
CA PRO A 308 11.97 16.00 -6.75
C PRO A 308 10.96 15.02 -7.36
N THR A 309 10.26 14.28 -6.51
CA THR A 309 9.12 13.44 -6.89
C THR A 309 7.98 14.34 -7.41
N THR A 310 7.30 13.91 -8.47
CA THR A 310 6.20 14.65 -9.11
C THR A 310 4.91 13.85 -9.12
N ALA A 311 3.77 14.51 -9.36
CA ALA A 311 2.47 13.85 -9.56
C ALA A 311 2.53 12.71 -10.58
N GLN A 312 3.35 12.87 -11.64
CA GLN A 312 3.47 11.86 -12.70
C GLN A 312 4.21 10.60 -12.24
N ASP A 313 5.13 10.74 -11.28
CA ASP A 313 5.89 9.61 -10.72
C ASP A 313 5.01 8.73 -9.82
N ILE A 314 4.00 9.33 -9.19
CA ILE A 314 3.08 8.64 -8.27
C ILE A 314 1.72 8.29 -8.90
N ALA A 315 1.45 8.71 -10.13
CA ALA A 315 0.12 8.61 -10.77
C ALA A 315 -0.39 7.18 -10.97
N SER A 316 0.49 6.18 -10.96
CA SER A 316 0.13 4.77 -11.10
C SER A 316 0.19 4.00 -9.79
N LEU A 317 0.39 4.69 -8.67
CA LEU A 317 0.50 4.08 -7.35
C LEU A 317 -0.88 4.00 -6.69
N ASP A 318 -1.15 2.89 -6.02
CA ASP A 318 -2.31 2.71 -5.13
C ASP A 318 -2.02 3.36 -3.77
N ALA A 319 -0.74 3.46 -3.38
CA ALA A 319 -0.33 4.13 -2.14
C ALA A 319 1.08 4.73 -2.22
N TYR A 320 1.20 5.97 -1.74
CA TYR A 320 2.43 6.75 -1.64
C TYR A 320 2.56 7.35 -0.23
N GLN A 321 3.65 7.05 0.47
CA GLN A 321 3.89 7.50 1.85
C GLN A 321 5.14 8.37 1.95
N PRO A 322 5.01 9.69 1.77
CA PRO A 322 6.12 10.60 1.88
C PRO A 322 6.32 11.15 3.30
N HIS A 323 7.57 11.34 3.72
CA HIS A 323 7.90 12.16 4.89
C HIS A 323 7.82 13.64 4.51
N ILE A 324 6.79 14.35 4.98
CA ILE A 324 6.57 15.78 4.73
C ILE A 324 6.15 16.45 6.03
N SER A 325 6.67 17.66 6.27
CA SER A 325 6.31 18.47 7.43
C SER A 325 6.69 17.84 8.76
N GLU A 326 7.87 17.21 8.79
CA GLU A 326 8.41 16.57 9.98
C GLU A 326 9.20 17.58 10.84
N GLY A 327 8.48 18.28 11.71
CA GLY A 327 9.02 19.28 12.63
C GLY A 327 8.00 20.34 13.00
N VAL A 328 8.42 21.36 13.75
CA VAL A 328 7.57 22.47 14.25
C VAL A 328 7.99 23.83 13.69
N SER A 329 8.87 23.85 12.70
CA SER A 329 9.41 25.08 12.09
C SER A 329 8.65 25.52 10.85
N GLN A 330 8.84 26.78 10.47
CA GLN A 330 8.35 27.30 9.20
C GLN A 330 8.92 26.54 7.99
N ALA A 331 10.16 26.05 8.07
CA ALA A 331 10.73 25.20 7.03
C ALA A 331 9.95 23.88 6.84
N ALA A 332 9.56 23.22 7.94
CA ALA A 332 8.76 21.99 7.88
C ALA A 332 7.37 22.28 7.28
N ARG A 333 6.76 23.41 7.62
CA ARG A 333 5.50 23.84 6.99
C ARG A 333 5.67 24.07 5.48
N ASN A 334 6.76 24.71 5.06
CA ASN A 334 7.02 25.03 3.66
C ASN A 334 7.24 23.78 2.79
N GLU A 335 7.72 22.65 3.34
CA GLU A 335 7.73 21.36 2.63
C GLU A 335 6.31 21.04 2.12
N LEU A 336 5.32 21.10 3.02
CA LEU A 336 3.92 20.79 2.68
C LEU A 336 3.31 21.82 1.73
N THR A 337 3.57 23.11 1.94
CA THR A 337 3.13 24.17 1.00
C THR A 337 3.63 23.91 -0.43
N CYS A 338 4.84 23.37 -0.58
CA CYS A 338 5.40 23.05 -1.88
C CYS A 338 4.83 21.78 -2.50
N THR A 339 4.41 20.81 -1.69
CA THR A 339 3.89 19.52 -2.18
C THR A 339 2.39 19.49 -2.44
N THR A 340 1.66 20.59 -2.19
CA THR A 340 0.21 20.71 -2.43
C THR A 340 -0.15 21.55 -3.66
N ALA A 341 0.84 21.89 -4.50
CA ALA A 341 0.60 22.71 -5.69
C ALA A 341 1.69 22.60 -6.76
N GLY A 342 1.28 22.79 -8.00
CA GLY A 342 2.19 23.00 -9.12
C GLY A 342 2.83 21.70 -9.60
N ALA A 343 4.12 21.75 -9.98
CA ALA A 343 4.81 20.57 -10.51
C ALA A 343 5.23 19.56 -9.43
N LEU A 344 5.22 19.99 -8.17
CA LEU A 344 5.59 19.18 -7.00
C LEU A 344 4.36 18.70 -6.23
N ASP A 345 3.16 18.86 -6.82
CA ASP A 345 1.92 18.42 -6.21
C ASP A 345 1.94 16.89 -6.10
N VAL A 346 2.22 16.40 -4.90
CA VAL A 346 2.27 14.97 -4.56
C VAL A 346 1.33 14.65 -3.41
N VAL A 347 0.51 15.62 -2.98
CA VAL A 347 -0.61 15.40 -2.06
C VAL A 347 -1.84 15.12 -2.94
N GLU A 348 -1.97 13.86 -3.33
CA GLU A 348 -3.01 13.31 -4.21
C GLU A 348 -3.75 12.17 -3.47
N PRO A 349 -4.87 11.62 -3.98
CA PRO A 349 -5.69 10.65 -3.25
C PRO A 349 -4.95 9.43 -2.69
N GLN A 350 -3.95 8.91 -3.41
CA GLN A 350 -3.12 7.78 -2.97
C GLN A 350 -2.07 8.15 -1.89
N THR A 351 -2.06 9.39 -1.39
CA THR A 351 -0.98 9.90 -0.53
C THR A 351 -1.32 9.77 0.94
N ALA A 352 -0.44 9.19 1.74
CA ALA A 352 -0.50 9.24 3.20
C ALA A 352 0.76 9.89 3.78
N ILE A 353 0.64 11.14 4.22
CA ILE A 353 1.75 11.96 4.70
C ILE A 353 2.21 11.46 6.07
N VAL A 354 3.48 11.05 6.17
CA VAL A 354 4.07 10.64 7.43
C VAL A 354 4.40 11.88 8.27
N HIS A 355 4.03 11.84 9.55
CA HIS A 355 4.22 12.87 10.57
C HIS A 355 3.27 14.07 10.52
N ALA A 356 3.32 14.91 9.46
CA ALA A 356 2.47 16.09 9.30
C ALA A 356 2.41 17.04 10.53
N VAL A 357 3.56 17.37 11.14
CA VAL A 357 3.62 18.08 12.44
C VAL A 357 3.39 19.60 12.31
N ALA A 358 3.91 20.23 11.26
CA ALA A 358 3.78 21.68 11.05
C ALA A 358 2.56 22.05 10.18
N VAL A 359 1.45 21.31 10.33
CA VAL A 359 0.18 21.59 9.66
C VAL A 359 -0.53 22.79 10.31
N THR A 360 -1.18 23.60 9.47
CA THR A 360 -2.14 24.66 9.84
C THR A 360 -3.49 24.38 9.16
N PRO A 361 -4.58 25.11 9.47
CA PRO A 361 -5.85 24.95 8.76
C PRO A 361 -5.73 25.05 7.23
N THR A 362 -4.79 25.85 6.71
CA THR A 362 -4.58 25.96 5.25
C THR A 362 -4.08 24.65 4.65
N GLU A 363 -3.08 24.03 5.28
CA GLU A 363 -2.51 22.78 4.79
C GLU A 363 -3.43 21.57 5.07
N ALA A 364 -4.10 21.53 6.23
CA ALA A 364 -5.11 20.51 6.53
C ALA A 364 -6.25 20.53 5.49
N LYS A 365 -6.67 21.72 5.06
CA LYS A 365 -7.64 21.87 3.96
C LYS A 365 -7.13 21.26 2.66
N ALA A 366 -5.86 21.48 2.32
CA ALA A 366 -5.28 20.95 1.09
C ALA A 366 -5.23 19.41 1.11
N ILE A 367 -4.87 18.82 2.25
CA ILE A 367 -4.89 17.37 2.46
C ILE A 367 -6.31 16.82 2.28
N TYR A 368 -7.30 17.44 2.94
CA TYR A 368 -8.70 17.03 2.85
C TYR A 368 -9.27 17.17 1.42
N ASP A 369 -9.02 18.29 0.74
CA ASP A 369 -9.54 18.55 -0.61
C ASP A 369 -9.07 17.50 -1.63
N GLU A 370 -7.88 16.92 -1.43
CA GLU A 370 -7.30 15.87 -2.27
C GLU A 370 -7.52 14.45 -1.72
N ARG A 371 -8.29 14.30 -0.63
CA ARG A 371 -8.58 13.01 0.04
C ARG A 371 -7.33 12.26 0.51
N ALA A 372 -6.24 13.00 0.78
CA ALA A 372 -5.01 12.41 1.28
C ALA A 372 -5.10 12.11 2.78
N TRP A 373 -4.23 11.21 3.23
CA TRP A 373 -4.17 10.71 4.60
C TRP A 373 -2.97 11.27 5.37
N VAL A 374 -3.00 11.14 6.69
CA VAL A 374 -1.85 11.37 7.57
C VAL A 374 -1.53 10.10 8.36
N VAL A 375 -0.27 9.67 8.35
CA VAL A 375 0.24 8.63 9.24
C VAL A 375 0.89 9.29 10.46
N TRP A 376 0.14 9.27 11.57
CA TRP A 376 0.53 9.85 12.83
C TRP A 376 1.46 8.92 13.61
N SER A 377 2.65 9.41 13.94
CA SER A 377 3.63 8.69 14.78
C SER A 377 3.87 9.45 16.10
N PRO A 378 2.88 9.48 17.02
CA PRO A 378 2.90 10.38 18.17
C PRO A 378 4.15 10.27 19.02
N ARG A 379 4.61 9.05 19.33
CA ARG A 379 5.74 8.86 20.24
C ARG A 379 7.04 9.39 19.61
N SER A 380 7.26 9.11 18.33
CA SER A 380 8.42 9.62 17.61
C SER A 380 8.40 11.15 17.52
N ASN A 381 7.26 11.71 17.15
CA ASN A 381 7.07 13.15 17.06
C ASN A 381 7.35 13.83 18.41
N VAL A 382 6.73 13.34 19.49
CA VAL A 382 6.90 13.88 20.83
C VAL A 382 8.34 13.75 21.32
N SER A 383 8.99 12.60 21.08
CA SER A 383 10.37 12.41 21.52
C SER A 383 11.36 13.31 20.78
N LEU A 384 11.16 13.58 19.48
CA LEU A 384 12.05 14.39 18.66
C LEU A 384 11.75 15.89 18.77
N TYR A 385 10.49 16.27 18.69
CA TYR A 385 10.04 17.66 18.54
C TYR A 385 9.37 18.20 19.80
N GLY A 386 9.01 17.35 20.76
CA GLY A 386 8.29 17.76 21.98
C GLY A 386 6.83 18.12 21.70
N ASN A 387 6.39 17.97 20.45
CA ASN A 387 5.07 18.23 19.92
C ASN A 387 4.73 17.12 18.90
N THR A 388 3.50 17.08 18.41
CA THR A 388 3.06 16.13 17.40
C THR A 388 2.09 16.76 16.41
N ALA A 389 1.64 15.99 15.41
CA ALA A 389 0.63 16.43 14.47
C ALA A 389 -0.60 16.99 15.22
N PRO A 390 -1.19 18.11 14.76
CA PRO A 390 -2.40 18.66 15.36
C PRO A 390 -3.60 17.78 14.96
N VAL A 391 -3.69 16.58 15.54
CA VAL A 391 -4.63 15.54 15.10
C VAL A 391 -6.10 15.89 15.32
N THR A 392 -6.42 16.71 16.32
CA THR A 392 -7.79 17.20 16.54
C THR A 392 -8.22 18.19 15.45
N LEU A 393 -7.30 19.09 15.02
CA LEU A 393 -7.51 19.95 13.85
C LEU A 393 -7.70 19.10 12.59
N LEU A 394 -6.82 18.12 12.35
CA LEU A 394 -6.90 17.24 11.19
C LEU A 394 -8.25 16.50 11.13
N ASP A 395 -8.69 15.93 12.26
CA ASP A 395 -9.96 15.20 12.37
C ASP A 395 -11.18 16.13 12.21
N ASN A 396 -11.18 17.33 12.84
CA ASN A 396 -12.23 18.34 12.63
C ASN A 396 -12.33 18.79 11.16
N MET A 397 -11.22 18.75 10.43
CA MET A 397 -11.16 19.06 9.01
C MET A 397 -11.41 17.84 8.11
N GLY A 398 -11.70 16.66 8.68
CA GLY A 398 -12.05 15.45 7.95
C GLY A 398 -10.86 14.73 7.31
N VAL A 399 -9.64 15.07 7.70
CA VAL A 399 -8.45 14.36 7.20
C VAL A 399 -8.39 12.97 7.84
N GLY A 400 -8.23 11.95 7.01
CA GLY A 400 -8.03 10.58 7.47
C GLY A 400 -6.72 10.41 8.23
N ILE A 401 -6.77 9.74 9.39
CA ILE A 401 -5.61 9.53 10.28
C ILE A 401 -5.37 8.04 10.48
N ALA A 402 -4.16 7.58 10.15
CA ALA A 402 -3.63 6.25 10.49
C ALA A 402 -2.49 6.37 11.52
N LEU A 403 -2.10 5.28 12.17
CA LEU A 403 -1.04 5.26 13.18
C LEU A 403 0.20 4.51 12.68
N GLY A 404 1.39 5.04 12.98
CA GLY A 404 2.68 4.42 12.70
C GLY A 404 3.63 4.48 13.89
N THR A 405 4.50 3.50 14.03
CA THR A 405 5.50 3.44 15.12
C THR A 405 6.80 4.15 14.79
N ASP A 406 7.05 4.42 13.50
CA ASP A 406 8.24 5.05 12.95
C ASP A 406 9.53 4.24 13.17
N TRP A 407 10.27 4.40 14.25
CA TRP A 407 11.49 3.60 14.41
C TRP A 407 11.90 3.47 15.86
N LEU A 408 12.59 2.39 16.19
CA LEU A 408 12.89 2.00 17.57
C LEU A 408 13.65 3.06 18.40
N LEU A 409 14.34 4.00 17.74
CA LEU A 409 15.15 5.02 18.41
C LEU A 409 14.30 6.10 19.09
N SER A 410 13.24 6.59 18.43
CA SER A 410 12.34 7.64 18.97
C SER A 410 10.87 7.22 19.06
N GLY A 411 10.47 6.15 18.39
CA GLY A 411 9.11 5.64 18.34
C GLY A 411 8.85 4.44 19.26
N SER A 412 7.70 3.80 19.07
CA SER A 412 7.32 2.64 19.87
C SER A 412 7.94 1.35 19.34
N MET A 413 8.27 0.43 20.26
CA MET A 413 8.79 -0.89 19.90
C MET A 413 7.75 -1.84 19.28
N ASN A 414 6.45 -1.51 19.41
CA ASN A 414 5.32 -2.20 18.79
C ASN A 414 4.05 -1.34 18.81
N LEU A 415 3.01 -1.79 18.12
CA LEU A 415 1.80 -1.01 17.87
C LEU A 415 0.91 -0.84 19.12
N SER A 416 0.90 -1.81 20.05
CA SER A 416 0.20 -1.64 21.35
C SER A 416 0.77 -0.48 22.18
N ARG A 417 2.08 -0.22 22.07
CA ARG A 417 2.75 0.90 22.76
C ARG A 417 2.50 2.24 22.07
N GLU A 418 2.30 2.24 20.75
CA GLU A 418 1.92 3.44 20.00
C GLU A 418 0.45 3.80 20.25
N LEU A 419 -0.46 2.81 20.20
CA LEU A 419 -1.86 2.98 20.60
C LEU A 419 -2.00 3.50 22.02
N ARG A 420 -1.21 2.98 22.95
CA ARG A 420 -1.16 3.51 24.31
C ARG A 420 -0.75 4.98 24.32
N CYS A 421 0.22 5.36 23.49
CA CYS A 421 0.66 6.75 23.41
C CYS A 421 -0.47 7.65 22.88
N ALA A 422 -1.11 7.25 21.78
CA ALA A 422 -2.28 7.96 21.23
C ALA A 422 -3.42 8.09 22.25
N ASP A 423 -3.77 7.01 22.97
CA ASP A 423 -4.80 7.02 24.02
C ASP A 423 -4.40 7.90 25.20
N GLU A 424 -3.14 7.88 25.65
CA GLU A 424 -2.67 8.75 26.72
C GLU A 424 -2.71 10.24 26.34
N LEU A 425 -2.29 10.58 25.12
CA LEU A 425 -2.44 11.92 24.57
C LEU A 425 -3.92 12.32 24.54
N ASN A 426 -4.78 11.45 24.01
CA ASN A 426 -6.20 11.71 23.94
C ASN A 426 -6.86 11.93 25.32
N GLN A 427 -6.53 11.10 26.32
CA GLN A 427 -7.11 11.19 27.66
C GLN A 427 -6.62 12.40 28.47
N LYS A 428 -5.38 12.83 28.27
CA LYS A 428 -4.73 13.87 29.09
C LYS A 428 -4.67 15.23 28.41
N HIS A 429 -4.56 15.24 27.09
CA HIS A 429 -4.17 16.41 26.31
C HIS A 429 -5.21 16.81 25.26
N TYR A 430 -6.13 15.96 24.82
CA TYR A 430 -7.07 16.30 23.73
C TYR A 430 -8.55 16.27 24.15
N GLY A 431 -8.85 16.52 25.42
CA GLY A 431 -10.26 16.57 25.87
C GLY A 431 -11.05 15.28 25.63
N LYS A 432 -10.38 14.15 25.38
CA LYS A 432 -10.97 12.88 24.92
C LYS A 432 -11.68 12.99 23.56
N HIS A 433 -11.09 13.76 22.65
CA HIS A 433 -11.56 13.96 21.28
C HIS A 433 -11.90 12.65 20.57
N PHE A 434 -11.00 11.67 20.63
CA PHE A 434 -11.19 10.37 19.98
C PHE A 434 -11.86 9.35 20.90
N SER A 435 -12.87 8.64 20.40
CA SER A 435 -13.43 7.45 21.01
C SER A 435 -12.50 6.23 20.85
N ASP A 436 -12.79 5.15 21.58
CA ASP A 436 -12.06 3.89 21.45
C ASP A 436 -12.21 3.28 20.05
N PHE A 437 -13.36 3.49 19.40
CA PHE A 437 -13.57 3.07 18.03
C PHE A 437 -12.64 3.84 17.07
N GLU A 438 -12.53 5.16 17.26
CA GLU A 438 -11.72 6.02 16.41
C GLU A 438 -10.21 5.77 16.58
N LEU A 439 -9.74 5.48 17.80
CA LEU A 439 -8.35 5.06 18.02
C LEU A 439 -8.07 3.68 17.44
N TRP A 440 -9.04 2.76 17.48
CA TRP A 440 -8.90 1.43 16.89
C TRP A 440 -8.87 1.46 15.37
N ARG A 441 -9.71 2.28 14.70
CA ARG A 441 -9.68 2.39 13.22
C ARG A 441 -8.33 2.90 12.70
N MET A 442 -7.63 3.76 13.45
CA MET A 442 -6.29 4.26 13.09
C MET A 442 -5.26 3.15 12.85
N VAL A 443 -5.47 1.96 13.42
CA VAL A 443 -4.60 0.78 13.30
C VAL A 443 -5.27 -0.39 12.59
N THR A 444 -6.44 -0.19 11.98
CA THR A 444 -7.16 -1.22 11.21
C THR A 444 -7.62 -0.64 9.88
N THR A 445 -8.84 -0.14 9.79
CA THR A 445 -9.45 0.39 8.55
C THR A 445 -8.66 1.56 7.98
N ASN A 446 -8.35 2.58 8.77
CA ASN A 446 -7.59 3.75 8.30
C ASN A 446 -6.16 3.35 7.91
N GLY A 447 -5.58 2.38 8.63
CA GLY A 447 -4.26 1.86 8.29
C GLY A 447 -4.24 1.12 6.96
N ALA A 448 -5.35 0.48 6.57
CA ALA A 448 -5.52 -0.16 5.27
C ALA A 448 -5.70 0.86 4.14
N LEU A 449 -6.56 1.86 4.35
CA LEU A 449 -6.79 2.97 3.40
C LEU A 449 -5.51 3.78 3.13
N ALA A 450 -4.78 4.15 4.19
CA ALA A 450 -3.50 4.85 4.07
C ALA A 450 -2.38 4.03 3.39
N ALA A 451 -2.61 2.73 3.18
CA ALA A 451 -1.67 1.81 2.54
C ALA A 451 -2.21 1.22 1.22
N GLY A 452 -3.38 1.64 0.73
CA GLY A 452 -3.97 1.13 -0.53
C GLY A 452 -4.28 -0.36 -0.48
N VAL A 453 -4.70 -0.87 0.69
CA VAL A 453 -5.02 -2.29 0.91
C VAL A 453 -6.41 -2.51 1.53
N GLU A 454 -7.24 -1.48 1.53
CA GLU A 454 -8.60 -1.43 2.08
C GLU A 454 -9.55 -2.44 1.46
N LEU A 455 -9.33 -2.90 0.23
CA LEU A 455 -10.18 -3.90 -0.43
C LEU A 455 -9.95 -5.35 0.03
N GLY A 456 -9.04 -5.60 0.99
CA GLY A 456 -8.73 -6.98 1.38
C GLY A 456 -8.25 -7.23 2.81
N VAL A 457 -7.79 -6.21 3.55
CA VAL A 457 -7.34 -6.35 4.94
C VAL A 457 -7.79 -5.17 5.81
N GLY A 458 -7.62 -5.27 7.13
CA GLY A 458 -7.96 -4.19 8.08
C GLY A 458 -9.43 -4.15 8.51
N MET A 459 -10.28 -5.08 8.03
CA MET A 459 -11.70 -5.17 8.38
C MET A 459 -12.14 -6.63 8.55
N LEU A 460 -13.15 -6.87 9.40
CA LEU A 460 -13.84 -8.16 9.50
C LEU A 460 -15.14 -8.11 8.70
N LYS A 461 -15.05 -8.40 7.39
CA LYS A 461 -16.22 -8.55 6.51
C LYS A 461 -16.01 -9.69 5.49
N PRO A 462 -17.07 -10.30 4.94
CA PRO A 462 -16.93 -11.31 3.89
C PRO A 462 -16.08 -10.80 2.71
N GLY A 463 -15.29 -11.68 2.11
CA GLY A 463 -14.36 -11.34 1.03
C GLY A 463 -12.96 -10.96 1.51
N PHE A 464 -12.79 -10.55 2.77
CA PHE A 464 -11.49 -10.08 3.28
C PHE A 464 -10.60 -11.25 3.70
N ILE A 465 -9.29 -11.03 3.71
CA ILE A 465 -8.34 -12.00 4.26
C ILE A 465 -8.49 -12.06 5.79
N GLY A 466 -8.43 -13.27 6.33
CA GLY A 466 -8.45 -13.61 7.75
C GLY A 466 -7.16 -13.23 8.48
N ASP A 467 -6.75 -11.98 8.32
CA ASP A 467 -5.77 -11.31 9.18
C ASP A 467 -6.52 -10.86 10.44
N ILE A 468 -6.32 -11.58 11.55
CA ILE A 468 -7.16 -11.48 12.75
C ILE A 468 -6.31 -11.51 14.01
N ALA A 469 -6.65 -10.69 15.00
CA ALA A 469 -6.12 -10.78 16.35
C ALA A 469 -7.25 -10.94 17.38
N ILE A 470 -7.01 -11.78 18.39
CA ILE A 470 -7.92 -11.97 19.53
C ILE A 470 -7.25 -11.45 20.79
N PHE A 471 -7.94 -10.59 21.53
CA PHE A 471 -7.47 -9.95 22.76
C PHE A 471 -8.30 -10.40 23.97
N ASP A 472 -7.68 -10.47 25.14
CA ASP A 472 -8.37 -10.73 26.40
C ASP A 472 -9.27 -9.55 26.79
N GLY A 473 -10.57 -9.74 26.63
CA GLY A 473 -11.60 -8.80 27.04
C GLY A 473 -12.12 -9.04 28.46
N SER A 474 -11.42 -9.78 29.32
CA SER A 474 -11.87 -10.06 30.69
C SER A 474 -11.98 -8.79 31.53
N THR A 475 -11.01 -7.88 31.39
CA THR A 475 -10.91 -6.62 32.14
C THR A 475 -11.47 -5.45 31.34
N ASN A 476 -10.95 -5.22 30.14
CA ASN A 476 -11.38 -4.18 29.22
C ASN A 476 -12.33 -4.79 28.18
N LYS A 477 -13.35 -4.05 27.72
CA LYS A 477 -14.36 -4.57 26.80
C LYS A 477 -14.24 -3.93 25.42
N ASP A 478 -14.76 -4.62 24.41
CA ASP A 478 -14.86 -4.13 23.04
C ASP A 478 -13.52 -3.52 22.56
N HIS A 479 -13.53 -2.37 21.89
CA HIS A 479 -12.33 -1.68 21.40
C HIS A 479 -11.29 -1.37 22.49
N ARG A 480 -11.73 -1.09 23.73
CA ARG A 480 -10.83 -0.82 24.86
C ARG A 480 -9.92 -2.01 25.17
N ALA A 481 -10.36 -3.24 24.88
CA ALA A 481 -9.52 -4.43 25.05
C ALA A 481 -8.30 -4.40 24.14
N VAL A 482 -8.45 -3.90 22.91
CA VAL A 482 -7.37 -3.77 21.92
C VAL A 482 -6.42 -2.64 22.31
N ILE A 483 -6.95 -1.44 22.55
CA ILE A 483 -6.16 -0.24 22.93
C ILE A 483 -5.38 -0.51 24.21
N ALA A 484 -5.99 -1.24 25.14
CA ALA A 484 -5.39 -1.47 26.44
C ALA A 484 -4.47 -2.70 26.52
N ALA A 485 -4.38 -3.52 25.47
CA ALA A 485 -3.68 -4.78 25.51
C ALA A 485 -2.17 -4.62 25.68
N GLU A 486 -1.57 -5.54 26.43
CA GLU A 486 -0.15 -5.86 26.38
C GLU A 486 0.06 -7.17 25.59
N PRO A 487 1.31 -7.51 25.21
CA PRO A 487 1.59 -8.77 24.52
C PRO A 487 1.07 -10.04 25.21
N LYS A 488 0.94 -10.02 26.55
CA LYS A 488 0.38 -11.13 27.32
C LYS A 488 -1.14 -11.26 27.17
N ASP A 489 -1.83 -10.19 26.78
CA ASP A 489 -3.30 -10.14 26.65
C ASP A 489 -3.74 -10.55 25.23
N VAL A 490 -2.81 -10.68 24.29
CA VAL A 490 -3.08 -11.20 22.94
C VAL A 490 -3.18 -12.73 22.97
N ALA A 491 -4.36 -13.24 22.70
CA ALA A 491 -4.71 -14.66 22.77
C ALA A 491 -4.37 -15.43 21.49
N LEU A 492 -4.50 -14.77 20.32
CA LEU A 492 -4.24 -15.38 19.02
C LEU A 492 -3.98 -14.29 17.97
N VAL A 493 -3.02 -14.52 17.08
CA VAL A 493 -2.76 -13.70 15.89
C VAL A 493 -2.68 -14.62 14.68
N LEU A 494 -3.47 -14.30 13.66
CA LEU A 494 -3.60 -15.05 12.41
C LEU A 494 -3.26 -14.14 11.23
N ARG A 495 -2.49 -14.65 10.28
CA ARG A 495 -2.26 -14.03 8.97
C ARG A 495 -2.79 -14.99 7.90
N SER A 496 -3.82 -14.59 7.15
CA SER A 496 -4.61 -15.51 6.28
C SER A 496 -5.07 -16.77 7.02
N GLY A 497 -5.53 -16.65 8.27
CA GLY A 497 -5.91 -17.81 9.10
C GLY A 497 -4.74 -18.67 9.60
N VAL A 498 -3.50 -18.37 9.24
CA VAL A 498 -2.30 -19.08 9.73
C VAL A 498 -1.84 -18.48 11.06
N PRO A 499 -1.71 -19.26 12.14
CA PRO A 499 -1.32 -18.74 13.44
C PRO A 499 0.15 -18.35 13.51
N LEU A 500 0.41 -17.16 14.07
CA LEU A 500 1.75 -16.60 14.26
C LEU A 500 2.15 -16.51 15.75
N TYR A 501 1.21 -16.16 16.62
CA TYR A 501 1.42 -15.96 18.05
C TYR A 501 0.13 -16.19 18.84
N GLY A 502 0.21 -16.59 20.11
CA GLY A 502 -0.95 -16.68 20.98
C GLY A 502 -0.75 -17.58 22.20
N ASP A 503 -1.87 -17.91 22.85
CA ASP A 503 -1.92 -18.77 24.03
C ASP A 503 -1.39 -20.18 23.75
N ASP A 504 -0.60 -20.72 24.69
CA ASP A 504 -0.04 -22.07 24.57
C ASP A 504 -1.11 -23.13 24.34
N ALA A 505 -2.22 -23.07 25.09
CA ALA A 505 -3.33 -24.02 24.99
C ALA A 505 -4.01 -24.02 23.59
N LEU A 506 -4.09 -22.84 22.95
CA LEU A 506 -4.64 -22.71 21.60
C LEU A 506 -3.68 -23.24 20.55
N LEU A 507 -2.44 -22.74 20.55
CA LEU A 507 -1.47 -23.03 19.50
C LEU A 507 -0.95 -24.46 19.59
N ALA A 508 -0.92 -25.08 20.78
CA ALA A 508 -0.58 -26.49 20.93
C ALA A 508 -1.64 -27.44 20.35
N SER A 509 -2.89 -26.97 20.16
CA SER A 509 -3.94 -27.78 19.57
C SER A 509 -3.63 -28.10 18.10
N ALA A 510 -3.87 -29.35 17.68
CA ALA A 510 -3.64 -29.78 16.30
C ALA A 510 -4.56 -29.09 15.29
N ALA A 511 -5.67 -28.50 15.74
CA ALA A 511 -6.65 -27.82 14.91
C ALA A 511 -6.24 -26.41 14.51
N ILE A 512 -5.35 -25.76 15.27
CA ILE A 512 -4.92 -24.37 15.02
C ILE A 512 -3.43 -24.32 14.66
N GLY A 513 -2.55 -24.55 15.63
CA GLY A 513 -1.10 -24.46 15.42
C GLY A 513 -0.43 -25.81 15.15
N GLY A 514 -0.69 -26.78 16.03
CA GLY A 514 0.09 -28.00 16.19
C GLY A 514 1.35 -27.78 17.04
N SER A 515 2.11 -28.84 17.34
CA SER A 515 3.31 -28.79 18.19
C SER A 515 4.54 -28.11 17.55
N THR A 516 4.34 -27.29 16.51
CA THR A 516 5.39 -26.69 15.69
C THR A 516 5.72 -25.24 16.06
N CYS A 517 4.88 -24.58 16.87
CA CYS A 517 5.17 -23.24 17.41
C CYS A 517 5.97 -23.32 18.71
N GLU A 518 6.98 -22.47 18.85
CA GLU A 518 7.91 -22.45 19.98
C GLU A 518 7.29 -21.81 21.23
N THR A 519 7.50 -22.42 22.40
CA THR A 519 6.99 -21.93 23.69
C THR A 519 7.69 -20.64 24.12
N LEU A 520 6.91 -19.70 24.68
CA LEU A 520 7.38 -18.42 25.18
C LEU A 520 6.61 -18.06 26.46
N ASP A 521 7.33 -17.66 27.52
CA ASP A 521 6.69 -17.08 28.71
C ASP A 521 6.65 -15.56 28.55
N VAL A 522 5.44 -15.00 28.48
CA VAL A 522 5.21 -13.55 28.32
C VAL A 522 4.56 -13.04 29.60
N CYS A 523 5.39 -12.53 30.50
CA CYS A 523 4.94 -11.93 31.77
C CYS A 523 4.16 -12.90 32.68
N GLY A 524 4.52 -14.18 32.67
CA GLY A 524 3.83 -15.24 33.42
C GLY A 524 2.69 -15.90 32.64
N ALA A 525 2.34 -15.39 31.46
CA ALA A 525 1.39 -16.03 30.55
C ALA A 525 2.12 -17.04 29.66
N ALA A 526 1.63 -18.28 29.63
CA ALA A 526 2.15 -19.32 28.75
C ALA A 526 1.69 -19.06 27.31
N LYS A 527 2.62 -18.70 26.44
CA LYS A 527 2.39 -18.34 25.03
C LYS A 527 3.21 -19.22 24.09
N ARG A 528 2.94 -19.11 22.80
CA ARG A 528 3.76 -19.63 21.71
C ARG A 528 3.95 -18.59 20.61
N ALA A 529 5.09 -18.65 19.92
CA ALA A 529 5.35 -17.93 18.68
C ALA A 529 5.77 -18.94 17.60
N CYS A 530 5.24 -18.82 16.38
CA CYS A 530 5.40 -19.79 15.31
C CYS A 530 6.58 -19.44 14.37
N VAL A 531 7.70 -18.95 14.90
CA VAL A 531 8.82 -18.40 14.13
C VAL A 531 9.44 -19.46 13.22
N ALA A 532 9.76 -20.64 13.74
CA ALA A 532 10.36 -21.70 12.93
C ALA A 532 9.39 -22.26 11.89
N LYS A 533 8.10 -22.35 12.24
CA LYS A 533 7.06 -22.82 11.32
C LYS A 533 6.90 -21.87 10.15
N ASP A 534 6.70 -20.58 10.44
CA ASP A 534 6.42 -19.57 9.44
C ASP A 534 7.63 -19.31 8.54
N SER A 535 8.83 -19.35 9.12
CA SER A 535 10.09 -19.19 8.38
C SER A 535 10.57 -20.45 7.65
N ALA A 536 9.74 -21.49 7.56
CA ALA A 536 10.09 -22.79 6.99
C ALA A 536 11.42 -23.37 7.54
N GLY A 537 11.69 -23.14 8.83
CA GLY A 537 12.88 -23.58 9.54
C GLY A 537 14.13 -22.75 9.31
N THR A 538 14.05 -21.65 8.54
CA THR A 538 15.21 -20.77 8.29
C THR A 538 15.59 -19.89 9.48
N ALA A 539 14.69 -19.71 10.44
CA ALA A 539 14.94 -19.06 11.72
C ALA A 539 14.33 -19.87 12.88
N THR A 540 14.72 -19.54 14.11
CA THR A 540 14.09 -20.08 15.33
C THR A 540 13.83 -18.94 16.31
N LEU A 541 12.81 -19.07 17.16
CA LEU A 541 12.48 -18.10 18.20
C LEU A 541 13.70 -17.78 19.08
N ALA A 542 14.48 -18.80 19.46
CA ALA A 542 15.68 -18.60 20.28
C ALA A 542 16.74 -17.73 19.58
N ALA A 543 16.98 -17.96 18.29
CA ALA A 543 17.94 -17.18 17.50
C ALA A 543 17.46 -15.74 17.24
N VAL A 544 16.18 -15.57 16.92
CA VAL A 544 15.53 -14.26 16.72
C VAL A 544 15.57 -13.46 18.02
N LYS A 545 15.12 -14.06 19.14
CA LYS A 545 15.15 -13.43 20.46
C LYS A 545 16.56 -12.99 20.85
N THR A 546 17.54 -13.87 20.71
CA THR A 546 18.95 -13.56 21.05
C THR A 546 19.49 -12.39 20.21
N ALA A 547 19.17 -12.35 18.91
CA ALA A 547 19.63 -11.28 18.03
C ALA A 547 18.96 -9.94 18.35
N GLY A 548 17.63 -9.92 18.54
CA GLY A 548 16.88 -8.70 18.81
C GLY A 548 17.17 -8.10 20.19
N GLU A 549 17.34 -8.95 21.22
CA GLU A 549 17.58 -8.53 22.60
C GLU A 549 18.96 -7.89 22.83
N ALA A 550 19.85 -7.95 21.84
CA ALA A 550 21.07 -7.14 21.84
C ALA A 550 20.78 -5.63 21.76
N PHE A 551 19.59 -5.25 21.28
CA PHE A 551 19.21 -3.85 21.02
C PHE A 551 17.99 -3.41 21.84
N ALA A 552 16.92 -4.22 21.86
CA ALA A 552 15.73 -3.95 22.65
C ALA A 552 15.06 -5.27 23.06
N PRO A 553 14.35 -5.32 24.20
CA PRO A 553 13.66 -6.54 24.61
C PRO A 553 12.64 -7.00 23.55
N LEU A 554 12.32 -8.29 23.51
CA LEU A 554 11.25 -8.78 22.64
C LEU A 554 9.86 -8.31 23.13
N PHE A 555 9.70 -8.13 24.44
CA PHE A 555 8.51 -7.56 25.07
C PHE A 555 8.87 -7.05 26.47
N SER A 556 7.98 -6.27 27.08
CA SER A 556 8.12 -5.81 28.47
C SER A 556 6.79 -5.93 29.20
N CYS A 557 6.86 -6.22 30.50
CA CYS A 557 5.69 -6.33 31.37
C CYS A 557 5.38 -4.95 31.96
N GLY A 558 4.79 -4.10 31.13
CA GLY A 558 4.66 -2.66 31.33
C GLY A 558 5.53 -1.86 30.35
N ALA A 559 5.86 -0.62 30.72
CA ALA A 559 6.69 0.24 29.88
C ALA A 559 8.10 -0.35 29.69
N PRO A 560 8.61 -0.45 28.45
CA PRO A 560 9.96 -0.95 28.20
C PRO A 560 11.03 0.02 28.74
N PRO A 561 12.22 -0.48 29.08
CA PRO A 561 13.32 0.37 29.51
C PRO A 561 13.67 1.40 28.43
N LYS A 562 13.81 2.67 28.84
CA LYS A 562 14.10 3.80 27.93
C LYS A 562 13.07 3.96 26.81
N GLU A 563 11.82 3.61 27.07
CA GLU A 563 10.77 3.94 26.11
C GLU A 563 10.78 5.44 25.81
N PRO A 564 10.78 5.84 24.53
CA PRO A 564 10.71 7.25 24.18
C PRO A 564 9.45 7.88 24.76
N THR A 565 9.54 9.12 25.24
CA THR A 565 8.44 9.79 25.94
C THR A 565 7.24 10.01 25.02
N CYS A 566 6.05 9.82 25.58
CA CYS A 566 4.78 10.23 24.98
C CYS A 566 4.24 11.54 25.60
N VAL A 567 4.92 12.09 26.61
CA VAL A 567 4.54 13.36 27.22
C VAL A 567 5.18 14.50 26.43
N PRO A 568 4.39 15.39 25.79
CA PRO A 568 4.92 16.50 25.01
C PRO A 568 5.63 17.49 25.93
N SER A 569 6.84 17.91 25.60
CA SER A 569 7.56 18.85 26.45
C SER A 569 8.67 19.54 25.67
N ARG A 570 8.81 20.86 25.85
CA ARG A 570 9.89 21.66 25.26
C ARG A 570 10.47 22.59 26.33
N PRO A 571 11.73 22.40 26.75
CA PRO A 571 12.30 23.19 27.85
C PRO A 571 12.25 24.69 27.58
N ASN A 572 11.77 25.44 28.59
CA ASN A 572 11.51 26.88 28.55
C ASN A 572 10.31 27.31 27.66
N GLU A 573 9.60 26.37 27.07
CA GLU A 573 8.35 26.62 26.33
C GLU A 573 7.17 26.04 27.13
N TYR A 574 7.14 24.72 27.34
CA TYR A 574 6.08 24.03 28.10
C TYR A 574 6.54 22.68 28.66
N THR A 575 5.83 22.17 29.66
CA THR A 575 6.20 20.95 30.39
C THR A 575 5.40 19.71 30.02
N GLY A 576 4.23 19.87 29.38
CA GLY A 576 3.28 18.77 29.14
C GLY A 576 2.65 18.20 30.39
N GLN A 577 2.79 18.86 31.53
CA GLN A 577 2.21 18.39 32.79
C GLN A 577 0.90 19.13 33.03
N SER A 578 -0.22 18.42 32.89
CA SER A 578 -1.54 18.90 33.28
C SER A 578 -1.53 19.40 34.73
N SER A 579 -2.14 20.55 34.95
CA SER A 579 -2.27 21.22 36.24
C SER A 579 -3.69 21.78 36.41
N GLY A 580 -4.01 22.26 37.61
CA GLY A 580 -5.33 22.88 37.85
C GLY A 580 -5.54 24.24 37.16
N SER A 581 -4.50 24.79 36.53
CA SER A 581 -4.53 26.10 35.85
C SER A 581 -4.10 26.05 34.38
N ASP A 582 -3.78 24.87 33.88
CA ASP A 582 -3.29 24.55 32.54
C ASP A 582 -3.60 23.05 32.38
N LYS A 583 -4.83 22.72 31.98
CA LYS A 583 -5.38 21.37 32.06
C LYS A 583 -4.79 20.43 31.02
N ASP A 584 -4.53 20.93 29.83
CA ASP A 584 -3.94 20.17 28.74
C ASP A 584 -2.40 20.22 28.72
N GLY A 585 -1.77 21.05 29.56
CA GLY A 585 -0.32 21.06 29.76
C GLY A 585 0.46 21.70 28.61
N ASP A 586 -0.17 22.52 27.78
CA ASP A 586 0.42 23.17 26.62
C ASP A 586 1.29 24.39 26.98
N GLY A 587 1.25 24.82 28.24
CA GLY A 587 2.00 25.95 28.76
C GLY A 587 1.27 27.29 28.70
N VAL A 588 0.03 27.31 28.21
CA VAL A 588 -0.88 28.45 28.24
C VAL A 588 -1.89 28.25 29.37
N PRO A 589 -2.02 29.19 30.32
CA PRO A 589 -3.00 29.02 31.39
C PRO A 589 -4.44 29.04 30.86
N ASP A 590 -5.31 28.15 31.35
CA ASP A 590 -6.73 27.98 30.96
C ASP A 590 -7.51 29.30 30.79
N ALA A 591 -7.19 30.33 31.58
CA ALA A 591 -7.87 31.62 31.56
C ALA A 591 -7.52 32.49 30.34
N SER A 592 -6.43 32.18 29.65
CA SER A 592 -5.90 32.87 28.48
C SER A 592 -5.72 31.95 27.27
N ASP A 593 -6.08 30.68 27.44
CA ASP A 593 -5.95 29.60 26.49
C ASP A 593 -7.14 29.59 25.52
N LEU A 594 -6.85 29.51 24.22
CA LEU A 594 -7.87 29.40 23.17
C LEU A 594 -8.47 27.99 23.07
N CYS A 595 -7.75 26.98 23.57
CA CYS A 595 -8.17 25.59 23.64
C CYS A 595 -7.92 24.97 25.03
N PRO A 596 -8.61 25.40 26.11
CA PRO A 596 -8.32 25.02 27.51
C PRO A 596 -8.34 23.53 27.90
N ASP A 597 -8.71 22.65 26.97
CA ASP A 597 -8.78 21.20 27.15
C ASP A 597 -8.08 20.44 26.00
N VAL A 598 -7.46 21.12 25.02
CA VAL A 598 -6.84 20.53 23.82
C VAL A 598 -5.47 21.17 23.57
N PHE A 599 -4.43 20.39 23.82
CA PHE A 599 -3.03 20.77 23.74
C PHE A 599 -2.67 21.34 22.36
N ASP A 600 -2.43 22.65 22.32
CA ASP A 600 -2.10 23.39 21.10
C ASP A 600 -1.03 24.48 21.35
N PRO A 601 0.14 24.10 21.91
CA PRO A 601 1.14 25.07 22.33
C PRO A 601 1.63 25.90 21.15
N ALA A 602 2.01 27.15 21.41
CA ALA A 602 2.63 28.01 20.40
C ALA A 602 3.91 27.38 19.82
N ARG A 603 3.91 27.08 18.51
CA ARG A 603 5.09 26.51 17.82
C ARG A 603 5.98 27.62 17.25
N PRO A 604 7.24 27.31 16.89
CA PRO A 604 8.09 28.25 16.15
C PRO A 604 7.45 28.83 14.88
N LEU A 605 6.66 28.05 14.13
CA LEU A 605 5.93 28.57 12.96
C LEU A 605 4.82 29.58 13.31
N ASP A 606 4.26 29.50 14.54
CA ASP A 606 3.12 30.33 14.98
C ASP A 606 3.57 31.64 15.64
N GLN A 607 4.87 31.96 15.61
CA GLN A 607 5.44 33.20 16.15
C GLN A 607 5.11 33.46 17.63
N GLY A 608 4.99 32.38 18.42
CA GLY A 608 4.76 32.46 19.86
C GLY A 608 3.30 32.70 20.27
N LYS A 609 2.32 32.32 19.43
CA LYS A 609 0.89 32.36 19.75
C LYS A 609 0.21 31.05 19.39
N GLN A 610 -0.90 30.73 20.05
CA GLN A 610 -1.82 29.68 19.62
C GLN A 610 -2.45 30.06 18.27
N GLY A 611 -2.70 29.05 17.43
CA GLY A 611 -3.34 29.22 16.12
C GLY A 611 -4.80 29.65 16.27
N ASN A 612 -5.24 30.60 15.45
CA ASN A 612 -6.62 31.09 15.36
C ASN A 612 -6.79 31.78 14.01
N ALA A 613 -6.93 30.96 12.97
CA ALA A 613 -6.84 31.38 11.58
C ALA A 613 -8.03 32.24 11.14
N ASP A 614 -9.21 32.04 11.72
CA ASP A 614 -10.42 32.78 11.38
C ASP A 614 -10.72 33.98 12.31
N GLY A 615 -10.02 34.05 13.45
CA GLY A 615 -10.07 35.15 14.39
C GLY A 615 -11.26 35.09 15.35
N ASP A 616 -11.86 33.92 15.53
CA ASP A 616 -12.94 33.69 16.49
C ASP A 616 -12.39 33.55 17.93
N ALA A 617 -13.19 33.04 18.88
CA ALA A 617 -12.77 32.90 20.28
C ALA A 617 -12.18 31.52 20.62
N LYS A 618 -11.97 30.65 19.64
CA LYS A 618 -11.44 29.29 19.76
C LYS A 618 -10.09 29.20 19.05
N GLY A 619 -9.27 28.24 19.45
CA GLY A 619 -8.01 27.95 18.78
C GLY A 619 -8.21 26.92 17.67
N ASP A 620 -7.35 26.95 16.65
CA ASP A 620 -7.45 26.08 15.47
C ASP A 620 -7.58 24.58 15.84
N ALA A 621 -6.95 24.14 16.94
CA ALA A 621 -6.92 22.74 17.36
C ALA A 621 -8.24 22.23 17.96
N CYS A 622 -9.05 23.10 18.57
CA CYS A 622 -10.33 22.76 19.20
C CYS A 622 -11.53 23.37 18.47
N ASP A 623 -11.29 24.10 17.39
CA ASP A 623 -12.31 24.69 16.56
C ASP A 623 -12.90 23.65 15.58
N PRO A 624 -14.23 23.39 15.59
CA PRO A 624 -14.88 22.56 14.58
C PRO A 624 -14.85 23.17 13.17
N CYS A 625 -14.66 24.49 13.05
CA CYS A 625 -14.62 25.22 11.80
C CYS A 625 -13.42 26.19 11.72
N PRO A 626 -12.15 25.71 11.69
CA PRO A 626 -10.91 26.51 11.77
C PRO A 626 -10.66 27.53 10.65
N SER A 627 -11.64 27.77 9.78
CA SER A 627 -11.58 28.69 8.65
C SER A 627 -12.88 29.49 8.47
N ASP A 628 -13.82 29.40 9.41
CA ASP A 628 -15.10 30.12 9.37
C ASP A 628 -15.48 30.64 10.76
N PRO A 629 -15.36 31.97 11.01
CA PRO A 629 -15.52 32.55 12.34
C PRO A 629 -16.95 32.55 12.86
N ASN A 630 -17.90 31.96 12.12
CA ASN A 630 -19.30 31.81 12.52
C ASN A 630 -19.68 30.36 12.85
N ASP A 631 -18.73 29.42 12.83
CA ASP A 631 -18.99 27.97 13.02
C ASP A 631 -20.07 27.42 12.06
N ALA A 632 -20.20 27.99 10.86
CA ALA A 632 -21.27 27.62 9.92
C ALA A 632 -20.85 26.54 8.92
N CYS A 633 -19.62 26.01 9.04
CA CYS A 633 -19.12 24.95 8.19
C CYS A 633 -19.88 23.64 8.46
N LYS A 634 -20.02 22.80 7.42
CA LYS A 634 -20.45 21.42 7.60
C LYS A 634 -19.20 20.62 7.95
N ALA A 635 -19.14 20.05 9.15
CA ALA A 635 -18.07 19.15 9.53
C ALA A 635 -18.04 18.00 8.50
N PRO A 636 -16.91 17.79 7.80
CA PRO A 636 -16.72 16.61 6.97
C PRO A 636 -16.74 15.36 7.86
N ASP A 637 -17.20 14.24 7.30
CA ASP A 637 -17.18 12.96 8.00
C ASP A 637 -15.90 12.22 7.59
N PRO A 638 -14.88 12.12 8.46
CA PRO A 638 -13.63 11.40 8.12
C PRO A 638 -13.85 9.89 7.92
N ASP A 639 -15.04 9.37 8.22
CA ASP A 639 -15.42 7.98 8.00
C ASP A 639 -16.22 7.75 6.70
N ASP A 640 -16.43 8.77 5.86
CA ASP A 640 -17.08 8.71 4.53
C ASP A 640 -16.23 9.51 3.53
N LEU A 641 -15.16 8.88 3.05
CA LEU A 641 -14.07 9.54 2.29
C LEU A 641 -14.54 10.07 0.93
N ASP A 642 -15.40 9.33 0.25
CA ASP A 642 -15.88 9.67 -1.08
C ASP A 642 -17.18 10.49 -1.08
N GLY A 643 -17.88 10.54 0.06
CA GLY A 643 -19.08 11.33 0.32
C GLY A 643 -20.35 10.72 -0.25
N ASP A 644 -20.37 9.40 -0.44
CA ASP A 644 -21.49 8.68 -1.06
C ASP A 644 -22.60 8.29 -0.06
N GLY A 645 -22.30 8.41 1.25
CA GLY A 645 -23.20 8.13 2.36
C GLY A 645 -22.99 6.76 3.03
N TRP A 646 -22.00 5.98 2.61
CA TRP A 646 -21.54 4.77 3.28
C TRP A 646 -20.25 5.04 4.04
N ALA A 647 -20.14 4.47 5.25
CA ALA A 647 -18.91 4.60 6.00
C ALA A 647 -17.84 3.68 5.41
N ASN A 648 -16.59 4.14 5.31
CA ASN A 648 -15.44 3.46 4.69
C ASN A 648 -15.34 1.97 5.06
N GLY A 649 -15.63 1.62 6.32
CA GLY A 649 -15.58 0.25 6.82
C GLY A 649 -16.63 -0.72 6.23
N VAL A 650 -17.80 -0.21 5.84
CA VAL A 650 -18.91 -1.01 5.26
C VAL A 650 -19.12 -0.74 3.77
N ASP A 651 -18.47 0.29 3.24
CA ASP A 651 -18.42 0.60 1.83
C ASP A 651 -17.66 -0.49 1.04
N ASN A 652 -18.19 -0.87 -0.13
CA ASN A 652 -17.55 -1.79 -1.05
C ASN A 652 -16.62 -1.10 -2.08
N CYS A 653 -16.62 0.23 -2.16
CA CYS A 653 -15.66 1.06 -2.90
C CYS A 653 -15.30 2.37 -2.15
N PRO A 654 -14.54 2.31 -1.04
CA PRO A 654 -14.33 3.46 -0.13
C PRO A 654 -13.73 4.75 -0.74
N ASP A 655 -13.08 4.65 -1.91
CA ASP A 655 -12.45 5.79 -2.59
C ASP A 655 -13.33 6.37 -3.73
N ASP A 656 -14.35 5.62 -4.14
CA ASP A 656 -15.09 5.78 -5.38
C ASP A 656 -16.60 5.77 -5.15
N ALA A 657 -17.19 6.97 -5.08
CA ALA A 657 -18.59 7.16 -4.70
C ALA A 657 -19.58 6.31 -5.50
N ASN A 658 -20.20 5.34 -4.84
CA ASN A 658 -21.19 4.43 -5.38
C ASN A 658 -22.35 4.18 -4.38
N PRO A 659 -23.27 5.15 -4.20
CA PRO A 659 -24.33 5.06 -3.17
C PRO A 659 -25.24 3.81 -3.30
N GLY A 660 -25.26 3.20 -4.48
CA GLY A 660 -26.00 1.97 -4.80
C GLY A 660 -25.33 0.68 -4.32
N GLN A 661 -24.03 0.70 -3.99
CA GLN A 661 -23.22 -0.43 -3.52
C GLN A 661 -23.38 -1.67 -4.42
N GLU A 662 -23.44 -1.48 -5.73
CA GLU A 662 -23.51 -2.58 -6.68
C GLU A 662 -22.26 -3.47 -6.58
N ASP A 663 -22.47 -4.79 -6.47
CA ASP A 663 -21.45 -5.84 -6.40
C ASP A 663 -22.05 -7.08 -7.09
N ALA A 664 -21.78 -7.22 -8.39
CA ALA A 664 -22.43 -8.20 -9.24
C ALA A 664 -21.97 -9.64 -8.95
N ASP A 665 -20.71 -9.83 -8.57
CA ASP A 665 -20.10 -11.15 -8.36
C ASP A 665 -20.03 -11.58 -6.88
N LYS A 666 -20.34 -10.65 -5.95
CA LYS A 666 -20.54 -10.85 -4.52
C LYS A 666 -19.26 -11.22 -3.78
N ASP A 667 -18.15 -10.63 -4.17
CA ASP A 667 -16.85 -10.86 -3.55
C ASP A 667 -16.49 -9.81 -2.48
N GLY A 668 -17.32 -8.77 -2.34
CA GLY A 668 -17.16 -7.70 -1.35
C GLY A 668 -16.51 -6.43 -1.90
N LYS A 669 -16.11 -6.40 -3.18
CA LYS A 669 -15.72 -5.18 -3.91
C LYS A 669 -16.88 -4.70 -4.78
N GLY A 670 -17.07 -3.39 -4.86
CA GLY A 670 -18.13 -2.84 -5.71
C GLY A 670 -17.74 -2.83 -7.19
N ASP A 671 -18.74 -2.90 -8.07
CA ASP A 671 -18.56 -2.91 -9.54
C ASP A 671 -17.74 -1.72 -10.06
N LEU A 672 -17.65 -0.63 -9.29
CA LEU A 672 -16.92 0.58 -9.67
C LEU A 672 -15.40 0.45 -9.47
N CYS A 673 -14.99 -0.18 -8.37
CA CYS A 673 -13.60 -0.35 -7.98
C CYS A 673 -13.09 -1.79 -8.24
N ASP A 674 -13.97 -2.73 -8.60
CA ASP A 674 -13.59 -4.05 -9.07
C ASP A 674 -13.40 -4.09 -10.59
N THR A 675 -12.25 -4.59 -11.02
CA THR A 675 -11.94 -4.82 -12.44
C THR A 675 -12.20 -6.26 -12.85
N CYS A 676 -12.52 -7.15 -11.91
CA CYS A 676 -12.92 -8.51 -12.17
C CYS A 676 -14.43 -8.60 -12.44
N ALA A 677 -14.79 -9.50 -13.35
CA ALA A 677 -16.19 -9.85 -13.59
C ALA A 677 -16.60 -11.14 -12.85
N THR A 678 -15.70 -11.69 -12.05
CA THR A 678 -15.89 -12.94 -11.31
C THR A 678 -15.23 -12.83 -9.96
N ALA A 679 -15.91 -13.29 -8.92
CA ALA A 679 -15.47 -13.09 -7.55
C ALA A 679 -13.99 -13.43 -7.33
N ASN A 680 -13.23 -12.43 -6.90
CA ASN A 680 -11.81 -12.54 -6.60
C ASN A 680 -11.54 -11.89 -5.22
N PRO A 681 -12.11 -12.45 -4.15
CA PRO A 681 -12.16 -11.81 -2.84
C PRO A 681 -10.78 -11.35 -2.36
N ALA A 682 -10.75 -10.18 -1.72
CA ALA A 682 -9.55 -9.44 -1.36
C ALA A 682 -8.64 -9.18 -2.57
N PHE A 683 -7.33 -9.34 -2.43
CA PHE A 683 -6.37 -9.21 -3.52
C PHE A 683 -6.14 -10.53 -4.24
N SER A 684 -7.17 -11.36 -4.39
CA SER A 684 -7.05 -12.55 -5.23
C SER A 684 -6.96 -12.11 -6.69
N ALA A 685 -6.02 -12.70 -7.43
CA ALA A 685 -5.85 -12.36 -8.84
C ALA A 685 -7.07 -12.77 -9.66
N CYS A 686 -7.48 -11.89 -10.58
CA CYS A 686 -8.65 -12.05 -11.44
C CYS A 686 -8.54 -13.32 -12.30
N PRO A 687 -9.45 -14.31 -12.17
CA PRO A 687 -9.47 -15.44 -13.08
C PRO A 687 -9.81 -14.97 -14.49
N VAL A 688 -8.83 -15.02 -15.40
CA VAL A 688 -8.99 -14.56 -16.79
C VAL A 688 -8.38 -15.54 -17.77
N SER A 689 -8.93 -15.60 -18.98
CA SER A 689 -8.33 -16.35 -20.09
C SER A 689 -7.22 -15.52 -20.74
N ILE A 690 -6.29 -16.20 -21.43
CA ILE A 690 -5.31 -15.49 -22.28
C ILE A 690 -6.05 -14.65 -23.34
N GLU A 691 -7.15 -15.17 -23.90
CA GLU A 691 -7.99 -14.47 -24.87
C GLU A 691 -8.49 -13.12 -24.32
N ALA A 692 -8.94 -13.08 -23.06
CA ALA A 692 -9.37 -11.83 -22.43
C ALA A 692 -8.22 -10.83 -22.26
N ILE A 693 -7.03 -11.31 -21.86
CA ILE A 693 -5.84 -10.45 -21.73
C ILE A 693 -5.39 -9.94 -23.09
N ARG A 694 -5.34 -10.79 -24.11
CA ARG A 694 -4.72 -10.50 -25.40
C ARG A 694 -5.62 -9.80 -26.40
N ASP A 695 -6.95 -9.87 -26.26
CA ASP A 695 -7.90 -9.16 -27.13
C ASP A 695 -8.42 -7.89 -26.45
N PRO A 696 -7.97 -6.68 -26.86
CA PRO A 696 -8.42 -5.41 -26.28
C PRO A 696 -9.91 -5.13 -26.47
N SER A 697 -10.60 -5.88 -27.34
CA SER A 697 -12.05 -5.78 -27.53
C SER A 697 -12.85 -6.72 -26.62
N HIS A 698 -12.17 -7.59 -25.87
CA HIS A 698 -12.81 -8.53 -24.96
C HIS A 698 -13.47 -7.79 -23.79
N PRO A 699 -14.71 -8.14 -23.39
CA PRO A 699 -15.41 -7.46 -22.28
C PRO A 699 -14.70 -7.55 -20.92
N GLN A 700 -13.87 -8.57 -20.73
CA GLN A 700 -13.08 -8.80 -19.52
C GLN A 700 -11.59 -8.43 -19.72
N HIS A 701 -11.26 -7.59 -20.69
CA HIS A 701 -9.87 -7.16 -20.90
C HIS A 701 -9.38 -6.36 -19.69
N PRO A 702 -8.38 -6.86 -18.93
CA PRO A 702 -7.89 -6.16 -17.75
C PRO A 702 -7.12 -4.89 -18.15
N LYS A 703 -7.05 -3.92 -17.24
CA LYS A 703 -6.13 -2.77 -17.40
C LYS A 703 -4.68 -3.24 -17.15
N PRO A 704 -3.67 -2.64 -17.81
CA PRO A 704 -2.27 -2.84 -17.40
C PRO A 704 -2.10 -2.54 -15.89
N GLY A 705 -1.30 -3.36 -15.20
CA GLY A 705 -1.14 -3.37 -13.75
C GLY A 705 -2.07 -4.34 -13.01
N ALA A 706 -3.10 -4.91 -13.66
CA ALA A 706 -4.04 -5.81 -12.99
C ALA A 706 -3.41 -7.17 -12.59
N ALA A 707 -3.73 -7.66 -11.40
CA ALA A 707 -3.39 -9.00 -10.96
C ALA A 707 -4.30 -10.03 -11.65
N VAL A 708 -3.71 -11.00 -12.36
CA VAL A 708 -4.42 -12.00 -13.17
C VAL A 708 -4.03 -13.42 -12.78
N LYS A 709 -5.01 -14.33 -12.81
CA LYS A 709 -4.84 -15.77 -12.58
C LYS A 709 -5.29 -16.54 -13.83
N LEU A 710 -4.37 -17.29 -14.40
CA LEU A 710 -4.61 -18.15 -15.54
C LEU A 710 -4.36 -19.60 -15.14
N SER A 711 -5.21 -20.51 -15.62
CA SER A 711 -5.11 -21.93 -15.26
C SER A 711 -5.07 -22.83 -16.48
N GLY A 712 -4.32 -23.92 -16.34
CA GLY A 712 -4.26 -25.01 -17.32
C GLY A 712 -3.55 -24.68 -18.63
N LEU A 713 -2.55 -23.79 -18.58
CA LEU A 713 -1.77 -23.37 -19.73
C LEU A 713 -0.61 -24.33 -20.01
N TYR A 714 -0.16 -24.43 -21.26
CA TYR A 714 1.00 -25.24 -21.64
C TYR A 714 2.20 -24.37 -22.00
N VAL A 715 3.37 -24.69 -21.45
CA VAL A 715 4.63 -24.03 -21.82
C VAL A 715 5.03 -24.46 -23.23
N THR A 716 5.07 -23.53 -24.18
CA THR A 716 5.30 -23.79 -25.61
C THR A 716 6.75 -23.56 -26.04
N ALA A 717 7.45 -22.62 -25.41
CA ALA A 717 8.85 -22.32 -25.63
C ALA A 717 9.50 -21.65 -24.41
N LEU A 718 10.83 -21.74 -24.32
CA LEU A 718 11.64 -21.05 -23.31
C LEU A 718 12.56 -20.07 -24.04
N ARG A 719 12.68 -18.83 -23.58
CA ARG A 719 13.76 -17.96 -24.07
C ARG A 719 15.10 -18.47 -23.52
N PRO A 720 16.18 -18.52 -24.34
CA PRO A 720 17.51 -18.88 -23.89
C PRO A 720 18.00 -18.03 -22.72
N ASP A 721 18.88 -18.59 -21.87
CA ASP A 721 19.43 -17.90 -20.69
C ASP A 721 20.48 -16.82 -21.03
N THR A 722 20.56 -16.42 -22.29
CA THR A 722 21.52 -15.47 -22.86
C THR A 722 20.84 -14.13 -23.13
N GLY A 723 20.67 -13.30 -22.10
CA GLY A 723 20.09 -11.96 -22.26
C GLY A 723 19.40 -11.40 -21.02
N LYS A 724 18.92 -10.13 -21.12
CA LYS A 724 18.15 -9.43 -20.08
C LYS A 724 16.64 -9.68 -20.16
N ALA A 725 16.12 -10.03 -21.34
CA ALA A 725 14.69 -10.25 -21.59
C ALA A 725 14.29 -11.73 -21.43
N ARG A 726 14.48 -12.30 -20.22
CA ARG A 726 14.24 -13.72 -19.94
C ARG A 726 12.76 -14.04 -19.72
N GLY A 727 12.37 -15.27 -20.02
CA GLY A 727 10.99 -15.71 -19.83
C GLY A 727 10.65 -16.98 -20.59
N PHE A 728 9.36 -17.26 -20.70
CA PHE A 728 8.81 -18.39 -21.44
C PHE A 728 7.46 -18.04 -22.04
N TYR A 729 7.06 -18.81 -23.04
CA TYR A 729 5.77 -18.66 -23.72
C TYR A 729 4.82 -19.73 -23.22
N VAL A 730 3.57 -19.32 -23.00
CA VAL A 730 2.48 -20.23 -22.66
C VAL A 730 1.32 -20.07 -23.63
N GLN A 731 0.58 -21.16 -23.84
CA GLN A 731 -0.59 -21.17 -24.70
C GLN A 731 -1.64 -22.12 -24.12
N ASP A 732 -2.92 -21.80 -24.30
CA ASP A 732 -3.98 -22.77 -24.05
C ASP A 732 -4.09 -23.80 -25.19
N ALA A 733 -4.85 -24.87 -24.94
CA ALA A 733 -5.02 -25.98 -25.88
C ALA A 733 -6.13 -25.78 -26.94
N SER A 734 -6.81 -24.62 -26.95
CA SER A 734 -7.92 -24.33 -27.86
C SER A 734 -7.45 -23.95 -29.27
N LEU A 735 -6.21 -23.45 -29.39
CA LEU A 735 -5.59 -23.00 -30.65
C LEU A 735 -6.34 -21.84 -31.34
N LYS A 736 -7.20 -21.13 -30.62
CA LYS A 736 -7.89 -19.94 -31.15
C LYS A 736 -6.93 -18.73 -31.16
N PRO A 737 -7.20 -17.69 -31.96
CA PRO A 737 -6.49 -16.43 -31.82
C PRO A 737 -6.51 -15.92 -30.37
N PHE A 738 -5.48 -15.17 -29.98
CA PHE A 738 -5.30 -14.54 -28.67
C PHE A 738 -5.12 -15.53 -27.52
N THR A 739 -4.69 -16.76 -27.78
CA THR A 739 -4.55 -17.78 -26.72
C THR A 739 -3.10 -18.12 -26.34
N GLY A 740 -2.14 -17.28 -26.75
CA GLY A 740 -0.73 -17.34 -26.31
C GLY A 740 -0.28 -16.03 -25.65
N ILE A 741 0.62 -16.13 -24.67
CA ILE A 741 1.20 -14.95 -23.99
C ILE A 741 2.62 -15.22 -23.51
N PHE A 742 3.42 -14.15 -23.43
CA PHE A 742 4.77 -14.18 -22.89
C PHE A 742 4.77 -13.94 -21.37
N VAL A 743 5.56 -14.74 -20.64
CA VAL A 743 5.77 -14.60 -19.19
C VAL A 743 7.20 -14.13 -18.96
N PHE A 744 7.36 -12.88 -18.53
CA PHE A 744 8.64 -12.25 -18.24
C PHE A 744 9.12 -12.58 -16.82
N THR A 745 10.37 -13.00 -16.69
CA THR A 745 10.92 -13.47 -15.40
C THR A 745 12.08 -12.62 -14.87
N ALA A 746 12.35 -11.45 -15.48
CA ALA A 746 13.35 -10.48 -15.02
C ALA A 746 14.74 -11.06 -14.70
N GLY A 747 15.15 -12.14 -15.37
CA GLY A 747 16.44 -12.78 -15.14
C GLY A 747 16.40 -14.05 -14.28
N VAL A 748 15.27 -14.35 -13.62
CA VAL A 748 15.12 -15.54 -12.77
C VAL A 748 14.69 -16.73 -13.64
N SER A 749 15.27 -17.91 -13.39
CA SER A 749 14.81 -19.14 -14.03
C SER A 749 13.41 -19.49 -13.54
N ALA A 750 12.47 -19.70 -14.45
CA ALA A 750 11.09 -20.07 -14.12
C ALA A 750 10.96 -21.51 -13.57
N GLY A 751 11.99 -22.35 -13.72
CA GLY A 751 11.93 -23.75 -13.29
C GLY A 751 10.93 -24.61 -14.07
N VAL A 752 10.50 -24.17 -15.26
CA VAL A 752 9.55 -24.87 -16.14
C VAL A 752 10.23 -25.48 -17.37
N ALA A 753 9.57 -26.45 -18.00
CA ALA A 753 9.98 -27.07 -19.25
C ALA A 753 8.86 -27.03 -20.30
N VAL A 754 9.22 -27.03 -21.59
CA VAL A 754 8.25 -27.16 -22.69
C VAL A 754 7.40 -28.42 -22.49
N GLY A 755 6.08 -28.26 -22.61
CA GLY A 755 5.10 -29.32 -22.36
C GLY A 755 4.54 -29.36 -20.95
N ASN A 756 5.15 -28.67 -19.97
CA ASN A 756 4.56 -28.55 -18.64
C ASN A 756 3.19 -27.89 -18.72
N LYS A 757 2.26 -28.36 -17.89
CA LYS A 757 0.99 -27.67 -17.64
C LYS A 757 1.13 -26.82 -16.38
N VAL A 758 0.77 -25.56 -16.48
CA VAL A 758 0.98 -24.57 -15.43
C VAL A 758 -0.28 -23.75 -15.16
N ASP A 759 -0.42 -23.38 -13.90
CA ASP A 759 -1.26 -22.28 -13.47
C ASP A 759 -0.35 -21.10 -13.09
N ILE A 760 -0.76 -19.89 -13.45
CA ILE A 760 0.04 -18.67 -13.30
C ILE A 760 -0.80 -17.60 -12.60
N SER A 761 -0.27 -17.04 -11.51
CA SER A 761 -0.72 -15.77 -10.96
C SER A 761 0.34 -14.72 -11.25
N ALA A 762 -0.02 -13.59 -11.86
CA ALA A 762 0.92 -12.59 -12.33
C ALA A 762 0.28 -11.20 -12.38
N THR A 763 1.06 -10.18 -12.71
CA THR A 763 0.57 -8.86 -13.11
C THR A 763 0.58 -8.78 -14.64
N TYR A 764 -0.52 -8.33 -15.24
CA TYR A 764 -0.58 -8.04 -16.67
C TYR A 764 0.03 -6.66 -16.96
N GLU A 765 0.93 -6.60 -17.95
CA GLU A 765 1.56 -5.35 -18.39
C GLU A 765 1.55 -5.23 -19.91
N GLU A 766 1.55 -3.98 -20.38
CA GLU A 766 1.75 -3.63 -21.79
C GLU A 766 3.14 -3.00 -21.97
N PHE A 767 4.08 -3.79 -22.51
CA PHE A 767 5.47 -3.36 -22.64
C PHE A 767 5.83 -3.12 -24.12
N PHE A 768 5.88 -1.84 -24.53
CA PHE A 768 6.10 -1.46 -25.93
C PHE A 768 5.10 -2.11 -26.93
N ASN A 769 3.84 -2.25 -26.52
CA ASN A 769 2.75 -2.97 -27.21
C ASN A 769 2.91 -4.50 -27.25
N LEU A 770 3.75 -5.08 -26.40
CA LEU A 770 3.74 -6.51 -26.11
C LEU A 770 2.91 -6.72 -24.83
N SER A 771 1.80 -7.43 -24.93
CA SER A 771 1.08 -7.92 -23.76
C SER A 771 1.92 -9.02 -23.09
N GLU A 772 2.36 -8.80 -21.86
CA GLU A 772 3.16 -9.74 -21.10
C GLU A 772 2.68 -9.90 -19.65
N LEU A 773 3.10 -11.01 -19.03
CA LEU A 773 2.89 -11.28 -17.61
C LEU A 773 4.19 -11.07 -16.85
N VAL A 774 4.17 -10.23 -15.82
CA VAL A 774 5.32 -9.95 -14.93
C VAL A 774 5.03 -10.42 -13.50
N ASN A 775 6.06 -10.51 -12.66
CA ASN A 775 5.94 -10.94 -11.25
C ASN A 775 5.22 -12.30 -11.07
N ALA A 776 5.38 -13.20 -12.04
CA ALA A 776 4.62 -14.43 -12.10
C ALA A 776 5.00 -15.44 -11.00
N VAL A 777 4.00 -15.94 -10.28
CA VAL A 777 4.05 -17.12 -9.44
C VAL A 777 3.49 -18.30 -10.24
N ILE A 778 4.30 -19.34 -10.41
CA ILE A 778 4.01 -20.46 -11.31
C ILE A 778 3.80 -21.72 -10.49
N THR A 779 2.68 -22.39 -10.72
CA THR A 779 2.40 -23.73 -10.18
C THR A 779 2.40 -24.73 -11.33
N ILE A 780 3.33 -25.68 -11.30
CA ILE A 780 3.33 -26.80 -12.25
C ILE A 780 2.25 -27.79 -11.81
N THR A 781 1.16 -27.87 -12.57
CA THR A 781 0.04 -28.78 -12.32
C THR A 781 0.24 -30.14 -13.00
N ASP A 782 1.07 -30.18 -14.05
CA ASP A 782 1.55 -31.41 -14.69
C ASP A 782 2.98 -31.21 -15.21
N ALA A 783 3.90 -32.09 -14.80
CA ALA A 783 5.31 -32.08 -15.21
C ALA A 783 5.57 -32.71 -16.59
N GLY A 784 4.53 -32.93 -17.40
CA GLY A 784 4.62 -33.44 -18.77
C GLY A 784 5.64 -32.69 -19.63
N THR A 785 6.20 -33.38 -20.64
CA THR A 785 7.26 -32.86 -21.51
C THR A 785 6.87 -32.80 -22.98
N THR A 786 5.58 -33.04 -23.28
CA THR A 786 5.03 -33.05 -24.63
C THR A 786 3.79 -32.18 -24.69
N LEU A 787 3.72 -31.30 -25.69
CA LEU A 787 2.52 -30.52 -25.95
C LEU A 787 1.38 -31.43 -26.43
N PRO A 788 0.13 -31.20 -25.97
CA PRO A 788 -1.03 -31.96 -26.44
C PRO A 788 -1.51 -31.52 -27.84
N PHE A 789 -0.85 -30.52 -28.44
CA PHE A 789 -1.17 -29.95 -29.74
C PHE A 789 0.10 -29.67 -30.56
N GLY A 790 -0.06 -29.57 -31.88
CA GLY A 790 0.99 -29.13 -32.80
C GLY A 790 0.88 -27.64 -33.17
N PRO A 791 1.85 -27.09 -33.94
CA PRO A 791 1.80 -25.71 -34.39
C PRO A 791 0.58 -25.41 -35.26
N ILE A 792 0.01 -24.22 -35.10
CA ILE A 792 -1.12 -23.72 -35.91
C ILE A 792 -0.65 -23.48 -37.35
N ALA A 793 -1.26 -24.16 -38.31
CA ALA A 793 -0.90 -24.00 -39.73
C ALA A 793 -1.46 -22.70 -40.30
N VAL A 794 -0.58 -21.81 -40.76
CA VAL A 794 -0.92 -20.55 -41.43
C VAL A 794 -0.67 -20.70 -42.93
N ALA A 795 -1.74 -20.65 -43.71
CA ALA A 795 -1.68 -20.91 -45.15
C ALA A 795 -0.96 -19.82 -45.94
N ASN A 796 -1.12 -18.55 -45.56
CA ASN A 796 -0.47 -17.41 -46.19
C ASN A 796 0.42 -16.70 -45.16
N PRO A 797 1.76 -16.79 -45.28
CA PRO A 797 2.67 -16.15 -44.33
C PRO A 797 2.47 -14.63 -44.16
N ALA A 798 1.97 -13.95 -45.21
CA ALA A 798 1.71 -12.51 -45.14
C ALA A 798 0.60 -12.15 -44.13
N GLU A 799 -0.24 -13.10 -43.72
CA GLU A 799 -1.29 -12.87 -42.72
C GLU A 799 -0.72 -12.70 -41.30
N ILE A 800 0.47 -13.24 -41.03
CA ILE A 800 1.15 -13.16 -39.72
C ILE A 800 2.43 -12.32 -39.75
N ALA A 801 2.81 -11.79 -40.92
CA ALA A 801 3.89 -10.81 -41.02
C ALA A 801 3.46 -9.46 -40.38
N THR A 802 4.40 -8.55 -40.15
CA THR A 802 4.12 -7.21 -39.60
C THR A 802 2.98 -6.51 -40.35
N GLY A 803 1.90 -6.17 -39.64
CA GLY A 803 0.70 -5.53 -40.21
C GLY A 803 -0.30 -6.50 -40.87
N GLY A 804 -0.05 -7.80 -40.83
CA GLY A 804 -0.94 -8.84 -41.30
C GLY A 804 -2.19 -9.00 -40.42
N ALA A 805 -3.30 -9.42 -41.01
CA ALA A 805 -4.60 -9.48 -40.34
C ALA A 805 -4.69 -10.52 -39.19
N LYS A 806 -3.74 -11.44 -39.09
CA LYS A 806 -3.66 -12.48 -38.04
C LYS A 806 -2.42 -12.33 -37.16
N ALA A 807 -1.58 -11.32 -37.40
CA ALA A 807 -0.31 -11.17 -36.72
C ALA A 807 -0.53 -11.00 -35.21
N GLU A 808 -1.34 -10.00 -34.83
CA GLU A 808 -1.71 -9.72 -33.44
C GLU A 808 -2.39 -10.93 -32.77
N GLY A 809 -3.37 -11.51 -33.46
CA GLY A 809 -4.13 -12.65 -32.93
C GLY A 809 -3.29 -13.92 -32.75
N TYR A 810 -2.13 -14.07 -33.37
CA TYR A 810 -1.25 -15.22 -33.17
C TYR A 810 0.06 -14.87 -32.46
N GLU A 811 0.18 -13.65 -31.96
CA GLU A 811 1.33 -13.27 -31.15
C GLU A 811 1.46 -14.18 -29.92
N SER A 812 2.70 -14.53 -29.57
CA SER A 812 3.07 -15.49 -28.53
C SER A 812 2.57 -16.93 -28.74
N MET A 813 1.99 -17.25 -29.90
CA MET A 813 1.48 -18.59 -30.21
C MET A 813 2.45 -19.42 -31.05
N LEU A 814 2.37 -20.76 -30.90
CA LEU A 814 3.12 -21.71 -31.70
C LEU A 814 2.45 -21.90 -33.07
N VAL A 815 3.07 -21.39 -34.12
CA VAL A 815 2.55 -21.40 -35.50
C VAL A 815 3.50 -22.11 -36.46
N SER A 816 3.01 -22.41 -37.66
CA SER A 816 3.84 -22.87 -38.77
C SER A 816 3.36 -22.37 -40.12
N VAL A 817 4.32 -22.12 -41.01
CA VAL A 817 4.11 -21.79 -42.43
C VAL A 817 4.77 -22.85 -43.30
N ALA A 818 4.23 -23.08 -44.49
CA ALA A 818 4.73 -24.10 -45.40
C ALA A 818 5.09 -23.50 -46.76
N SER A 819 6.02 -24.16 -47.47
CA SER A 819 6.42 -23.81 -48.84
C SER A 819 6.87 -22.35 -49.01
N VAL A 820 7.75 -21.89 -48.13
CA VAL A 820 8.25 -20.50 -48.13
C VAL A 820 9.67 -20.43 -48.69
N GLN A 821 10.06 -19.27 -49.20
CA GLN A 821 11.41 -18.99 -49.69
C GLN A 821 11.97 -17.72 -49.07
N VAL A 822 13.28 -17.68 -48.84
CA VAL A 822 13.97 -16.46 -48.39
C VAL A 822 13.84 -15.39 -49.47
N THR A 823 13.30 -14.23 -49.11
CA THR A 823 13.11 -13.07 -49.98
C THR A 823 14.05 -11.92 -49.64
N ASN A 824 14.51 -11.82 -48.39
CA ASN A 824 15.51 -10.86 -47.96
C ASN A 824 16.40 -11.49 -46.88
N MET A 825 17.71 -11.42 -47.06
CA MET A 825 18.68 -11.95 -46.10
C MET A 825 18.83 -11.05 -44.87
N ASN A 826 18.61 -9.74 -44.99
CA ASN A 826 18.73 -8.82 -43.87
C ASN A 826 17.71 -7.68 -44.03
N PRO A 827 16.55 -7.77 -43.35
CA PRO A 827 15.50 -6.77 -43.44
C PRO A 827 15.85 -5.44 -42.75
N ASP A 828 16.90 -5.36 -41.93
CA ASP A 828 17.29 -4.16 -41.16
C ASP A 828 18.59 -3.51 -41.66
N SER A 829 19.01 -3.87 -42.87
CA SER A 829 20.20 -3.33 -43.53
C SER A 829 20.30 -1.80 -43.41
N PRO A 830 21.48 -1.24 -43.05
CA PRO A 830 22.78 -1.91 -42.92
C PRO A 830 23.06 -2.52 -41.54
N LYS A 831 22.13 -2.45 -40.59
CA LYS A 831 22.28 -3.15 -39.30
C LYS A 831 21.99 -4.63 -39.52
N ASP A 832 22.59 -5.47 -38.70
CA ASP A 832 22.39 -6.91 -38.76
C ASP A 832 22.02 -7.40 -37.36
N PHE A 833 20.87 -8.07 -37.30
CA PHE A 833 20.29 -8.62 -36.08
C PHE A 833 20.01 -10.11 -36.26
N ASP A 834 20.69 -10.75 -37.23
CA ASP A 834 20.56 -12.18 -37.54
C ASP A 834 19.12 -12.61 -37.96
N GLU A 835 18.30 -11.63 -38.34
CA GLU A 835 16.95 -11.80 -38.90
C GLU A 835 16.97 -11.95 -40.42
N LEU A 836 16.04 -12.73 -40.97
CA LEU A 836 15.76 -12.83 -42.41
C LEU A 836 14.27 -12.68 -42.70
N ALA A 837 13.89 -12.40 -43.96
CA ALA A 837 12.50 -12.41 -44.40
C ALA A 837 12.24 -13.51 -45.44
N VAL A 838 11.11 -14.19 -45.30
CA VAL A 838 10.63 -15.20 -46.24
C VAL A 838 9.38 -14.73 -47.01
N THR A 839 8.87 -15.59 -47.91
CA THR A 839 7.61 -15.41 -48.66
C THR A 839 6.55 -14.72 -47.79
N GLY A 840 5.90 -13.68 -48.34
CA GLY A 840 4.92 -12.88 -47.61
C GLY A 840 5.52 -11.77 -46.73
N ASN A 841 6.83 -11.52 -46.81
CA ASN A 841 7.58 -10.60 -45.94
C ASN A 841 7.52 -10.97 -44.46
N LEU A 842 7.25 -12.25 -44.14
CA LEU A 842 7.32 -12.75 -42.77
C LEU A 842 8.78 -12.79 -42.35
N ARG A 843 9.11 -12.09 -41.26
CA ARG A 843 10.45 -12.15 -40.66
C ARG A 843 10.61 -13.44 -39.88
N VAL A 844 11.81 -14.00 -39.90
CA VAL A 844 12.24 -15.14 -39.07
C VAL A 844 13.43 -14.66 -38.24
N ASP A 845 13.36 -14.90 -36.94
CA ASP A 845 14.28 -14.36 -35.92
C ASP A 845 14.90 -15.52 -35.12
N ASP A 846 16.13 -15.32 -34.63
CA ASP A 846 16.90 -16.29 -33.85
C ASP A 846 16.64 -16.21 -32.34
N GLU A 847 15.68 -15.38 -31.91
CA GLU A 847 15.30 -15.10 -30.52
C GLU A 847 15.26 -16.32 -29.59
N LEU A 848 14.77 -17.46 -30.10
CA LEU A 848 14.63 -18.71 -29.34
C LEU A 848 15.74 -19.73 -29.58
N ASP A 849 16.51 -19.59 -30.65
CA ASP A 849 17.68 -20.42 -30.96
C ASP A 849 18.74 -19.57 -31.67
N PRO A 850 19.72 -19.03 -30.92
CA PRO A 850 20.82 -18.20 -31.46
C PRO A 850 21.75 -18.93 -32.45
N THR A 851 21.51 -20.22 -32.73
CA THR A 851 22.23 -20.93 -33.79
C THR A 851 21.59 -20.74 -35.17
N ILE A 852 20.38 -20.17 -35.22
CA ILE A 852 19.74 -19.73 -36.44
C ILE A 852 20.37 -18.39 -36.84
N ASP A 853 20.81 -18.29 -38.08
CA ASP A 853 21.53 -17.13 -38.61
C ASP A 853 20.95 -16.78 -39.99
N ASN A 854 21.07 -15.51 -40.42
CA ASN A 854 20.51 -15.01 -41.67
C ASN A 854 21.38 -15.28 -42.91
N THR A 855 22.27 -16.28 -42.83
CA THR A 855 23.19 -16.69 -43.89
C THR A 855 22.51 -17.39 -45.09
N PHE A 856 21.22 -17.70 -45.00
CA PHE A 856 20.46 -18.33 -46.08
C PHE A 856 20.30 -17.38 -47.27
N THR A 857 20.71 -17.81 -48.46
CA THR A 857 20.63 -16.96 -49.66
C THR A 857 19.18 -16.79 -50.15
N VAL A 858 18.89 -15.65 -50.77
CA VAL A 858 17.59 -15.40 -51.41
C VAL A 858 17.25 -16.54 -52.39
N GLY A 859 16.04 -17.09 -52.28
CA GLY A 859 15.55 -18.25 -53.03
C GLY A 859 15.72 -19.59 -52.32
N THR A 860 16.45 -19.65 -51.19
CA THR A 860 16.47 -20.85 -50.33
C THR A 860 15.04 -21.18 -49.92
N SER A 861 14.62 -22.42 -50.17
CA SER A 861 13.26 -22.90 -49.89
C SER A 861 13.21 -23.67 -48.58
N PHE A 862 12.09 -23.55 -47.88
CA PHE A 862 11.76 -24.36 -46.71
C PHE A 862 10.38 -24.98 -46.93
N SER A 863 10.31 -26.31 -46.84
CA SER A 863 9.04 -27.03 -46.89
C SER A 863 8.14 -26.68 -45.70
N LYS A 864 8.72 -26.37 -44.53
CA LYS A 864 8.00 -25.89 -43.35
C LYS A 864 8.92 -25.08 -42.43
N ILE A 865 8.42 -23.98 -41.88
CA ILE A 865 9.02 -23.29 -40.73
C ILE A 865 7.99 -23.28 -39.60
N SER A 866 8.38 -23.73 -38.40
CA SER A 866 7.55 -23.64 -37.18
C SER A 866 8.26 -22.83 -36.11
N GLY A 867 7.51 -22.17 -35.24
CA GLY A 867 8.08 -21.33 -34.19
C GLY A 867 7.01 -20.55 -33.43
N ILE A 868 7.43 -19.76 -32.44
CA ILE A 868 6.57 -18.80 -31.76
C ILE A 868 6.50 -17.53 -32.61
N LEU A 869 5.32 -16.98 -32.85
CA LEU A 869 5.21 -15.65 -33.44
C LEU A 869 5.46 -14.59 -32.36
N THR A 870 6.57 -13.87 -32.41
CA THR A 870 6.94 -12.85 -31.42
C THR A 870 6.71 -11.45 -31.97
N PHE A 871 6.60 -10.47 -31.07
CA PHE A 871 6.56 -9.05 -31.43
C PHE A 871 7.68 -8.31 -30.71
N SER A 872 8.56 -7.68 -31.49
CA SER A 872 9.65 -6.87 -30.97
C SER A 872 10.06 -5.82 -32.00
N PHE A 873 10.51 -4.65 -31.53
CA PHE A 873 10.96 -3.55 -32.39
C PHE A 873 9.96 -3.21 -33.51
N SER A 874 8.66 -3.16 -33.17
CA SER A 874 7.54 -2.91 -34.09
C SER A 874 7.35 -3.94 -35.21
N ASN A 875 7.86 -5.16 -35.06
CA ASN A 875 7.73 -6.21 -36.06
C ASN A 875 7.20 -7.52 -35.47
N HIS A 876 6.33 -8.19 -36.23
CA HIS A 876 5.95 -9.58 -35.97
C HIS A 876 6.93 -10.52 -36.67
N LYS A 877 7.48 -11.47 -35.93
CA LYS A 877 8.56 -12.33 -36.37
C LYS A 877 8.31 -13.77 -35.94
N LEU A 878 8.59 -14.74 -36.80
CA LEU A 878 8.51 -16.14 -36.45
C LEU A 878 9.85 -16.57 -35.85
N ALA A 879 9.86 -16.96 -34.57
CA ALA A 879 11.05 -17.42 -33.86
C ALA A 879 11.01 -18.96 -33.73
N PRO A 880 11.78 -19.72 -34.54
CA PRO A 880 11.85 -21.18 -34.42
C PRO A 880 12.51 -21.57 -33.10
N ARG A 881 12.00 -22.61 -32.44
CA ARG A 881 12.53 -23.08 -31.14
C ARG A 881 13.84 -23.86 -31.29
N SER A 882 14.13 -24.30 -32.51
CA SER A 882 15.42 -24.86 -32.89
C SER A 882 15.60 -24.77 -34.41
N ALA A 883 16.84 -24.84 -34.88
CA ALA A 883 17.14 -24.96 -36.31
C ALA A 883 16.42 -26.15 -37.00
N THR A 884 16.04 -27.19 -36.26
CA THR A 884 15.29 -28.34 -36.81
C THR A 884 13.84 -28.01 -37.19
N GLU A 885 13.31 -26.88 -36.71
CA GLU A 885 11.97 -26.40 -37.08
C GLU A 885 11.96 -25.63 -38.40
N MET A 886 13.13 -25.35 -39.00
CA MET A 886 13.30 -24.82 -40.36
C MET A 886 13.60 -25.98 -41.33
N VAL A 887 12.56 -26.66 -41.80
CA VAL A 887 12.67 -27.85 -42.67
C VAL A 887 12.95 -27.42 -44.12
N PRO A 888 14.09 -27.80 -44.73
CA PRO A 888 14.43 -27.45 -46.11
C PRO A 888 13.41 -27.93 -47.16
#